data_AF-A0A9X6X3E3-F1
#
_entry.id   AF-A0A9X6X3E3-F1
#
_cell.length_a   1.000
_cell.length_b   1.000
_cell.length_c   1.000
_cell.angle_alpha   90.00
_cell.angle_beta   90.00
_cell.angle_gamma   90.00
#
_symmetry.space_group_name_H-M   'P 1'
#
loop_
_entity.id
_entity.type
_entity.pdbx_description
1 polymer ?
#
loop_
_entity_poly.entity_id
_entity_poly.type
_entity_poly.pdbx_seq_one_letter_code
_entity_poly.pdbx_strand_id
1 'polypeptide(L)'
;MPERYNFRTLKETNLGQVYTSLGLPVTAFHDSNKTTKRPFFNTVLNSDDSRPNGLWMFKGSEYFFYNLETGEIEDGPRSIAGNFAGDTLPTLFRTGIDSAVWGGPAFPNYWFLFKDQMFVRINSNVSSNVNGTSEDPSFVKERLWQVDYGWRGILGEWATGVWANPDGTWRTDGVPVALHGLGSKYYGTIHFFKDGEYICHDLKTGKVFAGPMPIKDAWKLPDEFSNRIDLAFYGSGPNEENIYFISGEKYALYDFRRNEVIDSGAVEKRFPAFAKFIGRPQLFLVEDYTLKTLVGPAHIGRLIDTRNIGAGSEFTKIFVTETHDMTKTNLTQSLLESDNTSVMSDFHDKMDKNTSTSENSESYKYQLNSKLHAEAEANSLWGGEVNASLNVAGGTDTLRAALSNSVFKSIQSQVTNTKKSTTQTTYNSEDEITKEVNVLKKEIFKETNSSNKARIYEFYEQLQPYITLLVLQHVRVGYMNGTHLKVVELPELLNLLHEVIIEIDQQKQLMTYIQNELTSVTDYQGNPRSIIASSSSSNLMIDKNLSSTYQIQHTDGTVQDISAKGLIKASKSWIEPTFTITCVQIEQDTREIKTDLKPRELKDTKVQCTVVGEILLDEKKLLLVEVISHKNSQKSPTEFFIDYVNKDVDLFKR
;
A
#
# COMPACT_ATOMS: atom_id res chain seq x y z
N MET A 1 39.41 11.77 13.48
CA MET A 1 38.14 12.06 12.76
C MET A 1 37.10 11.01 13.14
N PRO A 2 36.47 11.09 14.33
CA PRO A 2 35.51 10.07 14.78
C PRO A 2 34.23 10.03 13.95
N GLU A 3 33.77 11.17 13.41
CA GLU A 3 32.51 11.28 12.66
C GLU A 3 32.39 10.40 11.40
N ARG A 4 33.50 9.85 10.86
CA ARG A 4 33.47 9.00 9.66
C ARG A 4 32.98 7.57 9.91
N TYR A 5 32.92 7.12 11.16
CA TYR A 5 32.57 5.74 11.51
C TYR A 5 31.19 5.62 12.20
N ASN A 6 30.55 6.75 12.49
CA ASN A 6 29.28 6.80 13.19
C ASN A 6 28.09 6.72 12.21
N PHE A 7 26.98 6.16 12.67
CA PHE A 7 25.70 6.32 11.98
C PHE A 7 25.23 7.77 12.12
N ARG A 8 24.78 8.36 11.01
CA ARG A 8 24.16 9.69 10.99
C ARG A 8 22.71 9.59 10.53
N THR A 9 21.87 10.52 10.97
CA THR A 9 20.49 10.61 10.43
C THR A 9 20.58 11.02 8.96
N LEU A 10 19.99 10.22 8.08
CA LEU A 10 19.87 10.52 6.66
C LEU A 10 18.56 11.27 6.39
N LYS A 11 17.45 10.74 6.90
CA LYS A 11 16.09 11.22 6.61
C LYS A 11 15.12 10.88 7.74
N GLU A 12 14.12 11.74 7.92
CA GLU A 12 12.93 11.44 8.72
C GLU A 12 11.68 11.58 7.81
N THR A 13 10.83 10.57 7.79
CA THR A 13 9.61 10.47 6.96
C THR A 13 8.41 10.27 7.88
N ASN A 14 7.44 11.18 7.85
CA ASN A 14 6.16 10.99 8.54
C ASN A 14 5.31 9.96 7.77
N LEU A 15 4.70 8.99 8.46
CA LEU A 15 3.88 7.92 7.86
C LEU A 15 2.40 8.27 7.72
N GLY A 16 1.98 9.46 8.18
CA GLY A 16 0.59 9.83 8.35
C GLY A 16 0.02 9.36 9.69
N GLN A 17 -1.29 9.56 9.84
CA GLN A 17 -2.04 9.17 11.03
C GLN A 17 -2.49 7.70 10.91
N VAL A 18 -2.29 6.94 11.99
CA VAL A 18 -2.80 5.59 12.16
C VAL A 18 -4.04 5.64 13.05
N TYR A 19 -5.15 5.06 12.59
CA TYR A 19 -6.40 4.99 13.33
C TYR A 19 -6.61 3.57 13.88
N THR A 20 -6.74 3.47 15.20
CA THR A 20 -7.03 2.22 15.92
C THR A 20 -8.39 2.34 16.59
N SER A 21 -9.39 1.61 16.09
CA SER A 21 -10.75 1.57 16.65
C SER A 21 -10.77 1.14 18.12
N LEU A 22 -11.55 1.83 18.95
CA LEU A 22 -11.83 1.45 20.34
C LEU A 22 -12.99 0.44 20.48
N GLY A 23 -13.57 -0.03 19.37
CA GLY A 23 -14.47 -1.20 19.35
C GLY A 23 -15.81 -1.04 20.09
N LEU A 24 -16.30 0.19 20.22
CA LEU A 24 -17.61 0.46 20.83
C LEU A 24 -18.77 0.12 19.88
N PRO A 25 -19.89 -0.44 20.38
CA PRO A 25 -21.09 -0.64 19.58
C PRO A 25 -21.74 0.71 19.23
N VAL A 26 -22.45 0.77 18.11
CA VAL A 26 -23.10 2.01 17.64
C VAL A 26 -24.04 2.60 18.71
N THR A 27 -24.70 1.74 19.48
CA THR A 27 -25.65 2.11 20.55
C THR A 27 -25.01 2.85 21.73
N ALA A 28 -23.68 2.87 21.85
CA ALA A 28 -22.98 3.66 22.89
C ALA A 28 -23.06 5.18 22.66
N PHE A 29 -23.34 5.61 21.43
CA PHE A 29 -23.15 6.98 20.98
C PHE A 29 -24.44 7.80 20.95
N HIS A 30 -24.36 9.09 21.31
CA HIS A 30 -25.49 10.04 21.18
C HIS A 30 -25.97 10.20 19.72
N ASP A 31 -25.09 10.00 18.74
CA ASP A 31 -25.40 10.06 17.32
C ASP A 31 -25.96 8.75 16.74
N SER A 32 -26.12 7.69 17.54
CA SER A 32 -26.59 6.35 17.12
C SER A 32 -27.88 6.33 16.27
N ASN A 33 -28.78 7.29 16.49
CA ASN A 33 -30.05 7.41 15.77
C ASN A 33 -30.02 8.45 14.63
N LYS A 34 -28.88 9.12 14.37
CA LYS A 34 -28.75 10.08 13.27
C LYS A 34 -28.38 9.34 11.99
N THR A 35 -29.37 9.11 11.13
CA THR A 35 -29.12 8.59 9.79
C THR A 35 -28.15 9.50 9.03
N THR A 36 -27.07 8.92 8.50
CA THR A 36 -26.08 9.65 7.71
C THR A 36 -26.75 10.23 6.46
N LYS A 37 -26.79 11.56 6.36
CA LYS A 37 -27.43 12.27 5.22
C LYS A 37 -26.67 12.14 3.89
N ARG A 38 -25.45 11.61 3.92
CA ARG A 38 -24.65 11.32 2.72
C ARG A 38 -24.69 9.82 2.44
N PRO A 39 -24.72 9.40 1.16
CA PRO A 39 -24.56 8.01 0.80
C PRO A 39 -23.11 7.56 1.07
N PHE A 40 -22.89 6.25 1.27
CA PHE A 40 -21.56 5.69 1.53
C PHE A 40 -20.70 5.47 0.27
N PHE A 41 -21.33 5.54 -0.91
CA PHE A 41 -20.73 5.72 -2.24
C PHE A 41 -21.41 6.93 -2.90
N ASN A 42 -20.72 7.68 -3.74
CA ASN A 42 -21.35 8.75 -4.51
C ASN A 42 -22.35 8.16 -5.52
N THR A 43 -21.96 7.05 -6.17
CA THR A 43 -22.83 6.34 -7.11
C THR A 43 -22.34 4.91 -7.39
N VAL A 44 -23.16 4.15 -8.12
CA VAL A 44 -22.84 2.82 -8.65
C VAL A 44 -23.26 2.70 -10.11
N LEU A 45 -22.60 1.80 -10.84
CA LEU A 45 -22.83 1.56 -12.26
C LEU A 45 -22.83 0.04 -12.52
N ASN A 46 -23.96 -0.51 -12.95
CA ASN A 46 -24.01 -1.86 -13.51
C ASN A 46 -23.01 -1.95 -14.69
N SER A 47 -22.16 -2.97 -14.66
CA SER A 47 -21.19 -3.21 -15.73
C SER A 47 -21.88 -3.69 -17.03
N ASP A 48 -21.14 -3.66 -18.13
CA ASP A 48 -21.61 -4.19 -19.42
C ASP A 48 -21.61 -5.73 -19.47
N ASP A 49 -22.16 -6.27 -20.56
CA ASP A 49 -22.30 -7.70 -20.85
C ASP A 49 -20.98 -8.49 -20.79
N SER A 50 -19.80 -7.84 -20.78
CA SER A 50 -18.52 -8.54 -20.60
C SER A 50 -18.22 -8.89 -19.14
N ARG A 51 -18.96 -8.29 -18.19
CA ARG A 51 -18.96 -8.65 -16.75
C ARG A 51 -20.37 -8.46 -16.16
N PRO A 52 -21.36 -9.30 -16.50
CA PRO A 52 -22.76 -9.08 -16.14
C PRO A 52 -23.04 -9.10 -14.62
N ASN A 53 -22.16 -9.74 -13.85
CA ASN A 53 -22.24 -9.77 -12.38
C ASN A 53 -21.52 -8.58 -11.72
N GLY A 54 -20.99 -7.64 -12.51
CA GLY A 54 -20.17 -6.52 -12.04
C GLY A 54 -20.95 -5.26 -11.68
N LEU A 55 -20.57 -4.64 -10.57
CA LEU A 55 -21.00 -3.31 -10.15
C LEU A 55 -19.77 -2.44 -9.88
N TRP A 56 -19.58 -1.39 -10.66
CA TRP A 56 -18.60 -0.34 -10.35
C TRP A 56 -19.17 0.55 -9.26
N MET A 57 -18.40 0.86 -8.22
CA MET A 57 -18.82 1.71 -7.10
C MET A 57 -17.85 2.88 -6.96
N PHE A 58 -18.34 4.11 -6.92
CA PHE A 58 -17.51 5.31 -6.90
C PHE A 58 -17.58 6.01 -5.54
N LYS A 59 -16.42 6.44 -5.02
CA LYS A 59 -16.31 7.16 -3.75
C LYS A 59 -15.22 8.24 -3.82
N GLY A 60 -15.60 9.50 -3.74
CA GLY A 60 -14.72 10.63 -4.03
C GLY A 60 -13.97 10.40 -5.36
N SER A 61 -12.65 10.55 -5.35
CA SER A 61 -11.77 10.32 -6.50
C SER A 61 -11.38 8.85 -6.75
N GLU A 62 -12.01 7.90 -6.07
CA GLU A 62 -11.69 6.47 -6.15
C GLU A 62 -12.88 5.61 -6.60
N TYR A 63 -12.59 4.41 -7.09
CA TYR A 63 -13.60 3.41 -7.44
C TYR A 63 -13.21 2.00 -6.96
N PHE A 64 -14.22 1.13 -6.91
CA PHE A 64 -14.15 -0.28 -6.59
C PHE A 64 -14.91 -1.10 -7.63
N PHE A 65 -14.55 -2.37 -7.79
CA PHE A 65 -15.33 -3.34 -8.55
C PHE A 65 -15.91 -4.39 -7.60
N TYR A 66 -17.23 -4.47 -7.56
CA TYR A 66 -17.99 -5.41 -6.73
C TYR A 66 -18.62 -6.49 -7.60
N ASN A 67 -18.51 -7.75 -7.18
CA ASN A 67 -19.17 -8.86 -7.83
C ASN A 67 -20.46 -9.20 -7.07
N LEU A 68 -21.59 -9.01 -7.74
CA LEU A 68 -22.95 -9.23 -7.23
C LEU A 68 -23.28 -10.71 -6.98
N GLU A 69 -22.56 -11.63 -7.62
CA GLU A 69 -22.73 -13.09 -7.47
C GLU A 69 -21.94 -13.64 -6.27
N THR A 70 -20.66 -13.30 -6.15
CA THR A 70 -19.82 -13.74 -5.01
C THR A 70 -20.10 -12.93 -3.75
N GLY A 71 -20.57 -11.69 -3.91
CA GLY A 71 -20.79 -10.76 -2.81
C GLY A 71 -19.50 -10.06 -2.34
N GLU A 72 -18.42 -10.11 -3.11
CA GLU A 72 -17.08 -9.64 -2.77
C GLU A 72 -16.60 -8.43 -3.59
N ILE A 73 -15.61 -7.70 -3.08
CA ILE A 73 -14.91 -6.64 -3.80
C ILE A 73 -13.65 -7.24 -4.41
N GLU A 74 -13.66 -7.41 -5.73
CA GLU A 74 -12.56 -8.05 -6.48
C GLU A 74 -11.42 -7.06 -6.82
N ASP A 75 -11.73 -5.76 -6.87
CA ASP A 75 -10.76 -4.72 -7.22
C ASP A 75 -11.07 -3.38 -6.52
N GLY A 76 -10.02 -2.60 -6.26
CA GLY A 76 -10.11 -1.30 -5.59
C GLY A 76 -9.67 -1.30 -4.11
N PRO A 77 -9.45 -0.11 -3.50
CA PRO A 77 -9.63 1.21 -4.09
C PRO A 77 -8.63 1.50 -5.20
N ARG A 78 -9.10 2.07 -6.31
CA ARG A 78 -8.25 2.62 -7.37
C ARG A 78 -8.63 4.08 -7.63
N SER A 79 -7.63 4.93 -7.86
CA SER A 79 -7.90 6.30 -8.31
C SER A 79 -8.59 6.26 -9.68
N ILE A 80 -9.66 7.04 -9.83
CA ILE A 80 -10.35 7.22 -11.12
C ILE A 80 -9.35 7.79 -12.14
N ALA A 81 -8.52 8.76 -11.72
CA ALA A 81 -7.47 9.34 -12.54
C ALA A 81 -6.50 8.26 -13.08
N GLY A 82 -6.36 8.18 -14.40
CA GLY A 82 -5.42 7.29 -15.08
C GLY A 82 -5.81 5.80 -15.11
N ASN A 83 -6.83 5.37 -14.35
CA ASN A 83 -7.28 3.98 -14.35
C ASN A 83 -8.69 3.81 -14.96
N PHE A 84 -9.67 4.62 -14.54
CA PHE A 84 -11.04 4.51 -15.06
C PHE A 84 -11.18 5.32 -16.34
N ALA A 85 -11.39 4.64 -17.47
CA ALA A 85 -11.26 5.18 -18.84
C ALA A 85 -9.85 5.69 -19.21
N GLY A 86 -8.84 5.50 -18.35
CA GLY A 86 -7.50 6.06 -18.55
C GLY A 86 -7.50 7.59 -18.65
N ASP A 87 -6.65 8.12 -19.53
CA ASP A 87 -6.53 9.56 -19.75
C ASP A 87 -7.63 10.19 -20.62
N THR A 88 -8.61 9.43 -21.12
CA THR A 88 -9.70 9.99 -21.95
C THR A 88 -10.76 10.72 -21.10
N LEU A 89 -10.86 10.39 -19.81
CA LEU A 89 -11.79 11.03 -18.89
C LEU A 89 -11.35 12.48 -18.61
N PRO A 90 -12.25 13.49 -18.72
CA PRO A 90 -11.89 14.88 -18.47
C PRO A 90 -11.54 15.12 -16.99
N THR A 91 -10.61 16.04 -16.72
CA THR A 91 -9.98 16.24 -15.41
C THR A 91 -10.95 16.38 -14.24
N LEU A 92 -12.10 17.05 -14.45
CA LEU A 92 -13.13 17.17 -13.41
C LEU A 92 -13.64 15.79 -12.95
N PHE A 93 -13.97 14.90 -13.88
CA PHE A 93 -14.48 13.56 -13.61
C PHE A 93 -13.42 12.63 -13.02
N ARG A 94 -12.13 12.94 -13.18
CA ARG A 94 -11.04 12.23 -12.49
C ARG A 94 -11.01 12.52 -10.98
N THR A 95 -11.64 13.60 -10.52
CA THR A 95 -11.78 13.92 -9.09
C THR A 95 -12.96 13.22 -8.41
N GLY A 96 -13.83 12.58 -9.20
CA GLY A 96 -14.94 11.78 -8.72
C GLY A 96 -16.08 11.68 -9.73
N ILE A 97 -17.04 10.81 -9.45
CA ILE A 97 -18.28 10.65 -10.24
C ILE A 97 -19.46 10.76 -9.26
N ASP A 98 -20.38 11.68 -9.52
CA ASP A 98 -21.49 11.97 -8.61
C ASP A 98 -22.74 11.13 -8.95
N SER A 99 -22.91 10.75 -10.23
CA SER A 99 -23.86 9.71 -10.64
C SER A 99 -23.39 8.99 -11.91
N ALA A 100 -23.80 7.73 -12.08
CA ALA A 100 -23.46 6.92 -13.22
C ALA A 100 -24.62 5.99 -13.61
N VAL A 101 -24.72 5.64 -14.89
CA VAL A 101 -25.75 4.72 -15.39
C VAL A 101 -25.35 4.10 -16.73
N TRP A 102 -25.69 2.83 -16.91
CA TRP A 102 -25.55 2.13 -18.19
C TRP A 102 -26.73 2.48 -19.10
N GLY A 103 -26.51 2.59 -20.42
CA GLY A 103 -27.57 2.89 -21.39
C GLY A 103 -28.63 1.78 -21.53
N GLY A 104 -28.45 0.66 -20.83
CA GLY A 104 -29.34 -0.49 -20.83
C GLY A 104 -29.30 -1.27 -22.15
N PRO A 105 -30.15 -2.30 -22.30
CA PRO A 105 -30.20 -3.15 -23.50
C PRO A 105 -30.58 -2.44 -24.82
N ALA A 106 -30.95 -1.16 -24.77
CA ALA A 106 -31.14 -0.31 -25.95
C ALA A 106 -29.85 0.39 -26.41
N PHE A 107 -28.90 0.58 -25.51
CA PHE A 107 -27.63 1.27 -25.72
C PHE A 107 -26.50 0.52 -24.99
N PRO A 108 -26.29 -0.79 -25.26
CA PRO A 108 -25.50 -1.69 -24.39
C PRO A 108 -24.02 -1.33 -24.29
N ASN A 109 -23.50 -0.54 -25.24
CA ASN A 109 -22.11 -0.10 -25.26
C ASN A 109 -21.90 1.27 -24.59
N TYR A 110 -22.93 1.91 -24.03
CA TYR A 110 -22.85 3.28 -23.53
C TYR A 110 -23.00 3.36 -22.02
N TRP A 111 -22.08 4.09 -21.37
CA TRP A 111 -22.22 4.55 -19.99
C TRP A 111 -22.34 6.06 -19.97
N PHE A 112 -23.19 6.58 -19.09
CA PHE A 112 -23.32 8.01 -18.84
C PHE A 112 -22.81 8.27 -17.43
N LEU A 113 -21.81 9.13 -17.31
CA LEU A 113 -21.28 9.58 -16.02
C LEU A 113 -21.62 11.05 -15.84
N PHE A 114 -21.88 11.43 -14.60
CA PHE A 114 -22.38 12.75 -14.23
C PHE A 114 -21.53 13.33 -13.09
N LYS A 115 -21.21 14.62 -13.19
CA LYS A 115 -20.52 15.37 -12.15
C LYS A 115 -20.95 16.82 -12.16
N ASP A 116 -21.31 17.35 -10.99
CA ASP A 116 -21.84 18.70 -10.78
C ASP A 116 -23.01 19.01 -11.74
N GLN A 117 -22.73 19.66 -12.86
CA GLN A 117 -23.68 20.05 -13.91
C GLN A 117 -23.22 19.60 -15.30
N MET A 118 -22.25 18.70 -15.36
CA MET A 118 -21.68 18.12 -16.57
C MET A 118 -22.04 16.65 -16.68
N PHE A 119 -22.00 16.14 -17.91
CA PHE A 119 -22.02 14.71 -18.16
C PHE A 119 -21.00 14.34 -19.24
N VAL A 120 -20.55 13.09 -19.19
CA VAL A 120 -19.81 12.45 -20.28
C VAL A 120 -20.50 11.17 -20.66
N ARG A 121 -20.45 10.84 -21.96
CA ARG A 121 -20.87 9.53 -22.46
C ARG A 121 -19.63 8.75 -22.86
N ILE A 122 -19.46 7.57 -22.28
CA ILE A 122 -18.39 6.64 -22.58
C ILE A 122 -18.94 5.53 -23.47
N ASN A 123 -18.22 5.17 -24.52
CA ASN A 123 -18.48 3.97 -25.33
C ASN A 123 -17.51 2.85 -24.94
N SER A 124 -17.99 1.82 -24.24
CA SER A 124 -17.17 0.71 -23.71
C SER A 124 -16.68 -0.26 -24.80
N ASN A 125 -17.23 -0.18 -26.01
CA ASN A 125 -16.94 -1.09 -27.12
C ASN A 125 -15.92 -0.52 -28.14
N VAL A 126 -15.53 0.75 -28.00
CA VAL A 126 -14.45 1.34 -28.82
C VAL A 126 -13.15 1.26 -28.04
N SER A 127 -12.14 0.56 -28.60
CA SER A 127 -10.73 0.83 -28.29
C SER A 127 -10.26 1.94 -29.25
N SER A 128 -9.87 3.10 -28.74
CA SER A 128 -9.41 4.18 -29.61
C SER A 128 -8.10 3.78 -30.31
N ASN A 129 -8.16 3.57 -31.63
CA ASN A 129 -6.98 3.64 -32.48
C ASN A 129 -6.49 5.10 -32.48
N VAL A 130 -5.56 5.43 -31.58
CA VAL A 130 -4.81 6.68 -31.66
C VAL A 130 -3.87 6.54 -32.86
N ASN A 131 -4.27 7.14 -33.98
CA ASN A 131 -3.60 7.19 -35.29
C ASN A 131 -2.15 6.64 -35.35
N GLY A 132 -2.03 5.36 -35.66
CA GLY A 132 -0.76 4.70 -35.96
C GLY A 132 -0.99 3.49 -36.86
N THR A 133 -0.57 3.58 -38.12
CA THR A 133 -0.53 2.42 -39.03
C THR A 133 0.68 1.55 -38.69
N SER A 134 0.48 0.48 -37.92
CA SER A 134 1.49 -0.56 -37.73
C SER A 134 0.85 -1.95 -37.77
N GLU A 135 1.27 -2.76 -38.73
CA GLU A 135 0.90 -4.18 -38.86
C GLU A 135 1.71 -5.07 -37.88
N ASP A 136 1.77 -4.68 -36.60
CA ASP A 136 2.50 -5.42 -35.56
C ASP A 136 1.53 -6.13 -34.60
N PRO A 137 1.47 -7.48 -34.59
CA PRO A 137 0.60 -8.24 -33.69
C PRO A 137 1.00 -8.20 -32.20
N SER A 138 2.14 -7.61 -31.84
CA SER A 138 2.70 -7.66 -30.48
C SER A 138 2.27 -6.52 -29.55
N PHE A 139 1.56 -5.50 -30.05
CA PHE A 139 0.99 -4.46 -29.20
C PHE A 139 -0.26 -4.95 -28.46
N VAL A 140 -0.22 -4.92 -27.13
CA VAL A 140 -1.37 -5.21 -26.27
C VAL A 140 -2.47 -4.18 -26.55
N LYS A 141 -3.67 -4.64 -26.94
CA LYS A 141 -4.85 -3.78 -27.07
C LYS A 141 -5.32 -3.29 -25.71
N GLU A 142 -4.81 -2.15 -25.26
CA GLU A 142 -5.45 -1.38 -24.20
C GLU A 142 -6.84 -0.95 -24.68
N ARG A 143 -7.90 -1.32 -23.94
CA ARG A 143 -9.28 -0.86 -24.18
C ARG A 143 -9.39 0.62 -23.76
N LEU A 144 -8.90 1.52 -24.61
CA LEU A 144 -9.07 2.96 -24.45
C LEU A 144 -10.49 3.37 -24.86
N TRP A 145 -11.40 3.50 -23.88
CA TRP A 145 -12.81 3.85 -24.13
C TRP A 145 -12.93 5.25 -24.77
N GLN A 146 -13.78 5.36 -25.80
CA GLN A 146 -14.08 6.66 -26.41
C GLN A 146 -15.03 7.48 -25.52
N VAL A 147 -14.71 8.75 -25.30
CA VAL A 147 -15.48 9.69 -24.47
C VAL A 147 -16.03 10.84 -25.31
N ASP A 148 -17.34 10.99 -25.32
CA ASP A 148 -18.04 12.14 -25.89
C ASP A 148 -18.50 13.11 -24.77
N TYR A 149 -18.47 14.42 -25.04
CA TYR A 149 -18.75 15.49 -24.06
C TYR A 149 -20.09 16.21 -24.34
N GLY A 150 -20.75 16.75 -23.30
CA GLY A 150 -21.94 17.60 -23.39
C GLY A 150 -21.96 18.77 -22.39
N TRP A 151 -22.64 19.88 -22.71
CA TRP A 151 -22.62 21.18 -21.98
C TRP A 151 -24.01 21.87 -21.91
N ARG A 152 -24.60 22.00 -20.70
CA ARG A 152 -25.68 22.93 -20.26
C ARG A 152 -26.82 23.34 -21.25
N GLY A 153 -28.06 22.93 -20.93
CA GLY A 153 -29.32 23.53 -21.41
C GLY A 153 -30.55 22.59 -21.34
N ILE A 154 -31.74 23.10 -21.67
CA ILE A 154 -33.07 22.52 -21.41
C ILE A 154 -33.26 21.12 -22.04
N LEU A 155 -34.12 20.26 -21.45
CA LEU A 155 -34.55 18.95 -21.98
C LEU A 155 -35.37 19.06 -23.29
N GLY A 156 -34.68 19.49 -24.35
CA GLY A 156 -35.12 19.52 -25.74
C GLY A 156 -33.87 19.45 -26.60
N GLU A 157 -33.60 18.25 -27.12
CA GLU A 157 -32.39 17.88 -27.88
C GLU A 157 -31.09 17.85 -27.04
N TRP A 158 -30.33 16.76 -27.23
CA TRP A 158 -29.14 16.37 -26.46
C TRP A 158 -27.95 17.34 -26.54
N ALA A 159 -28.03 18.42 -27.34
CA ALA A 159 -26.95 19.37 -27.61
C ALA A 159 -26.66 20.35 -26.44
N THR A 160 -27.00 19.91 -25.22
CA THR A 160 -27.19 20.77 -24.06
C THR A 160 -26.82 20.00 -22.78
N GLY A 161 -27.70 19.92 -21.77
CA GLY A 161 -27.47 19.16 -20.53
C GLY A 161 -27.75 19.93 -19.24
N VAL A 162 -29.01 20.21 -18.95
CA VAL A 162 -29.53 20.56 -17.62
C VAL A 162 -30.63 19.57 -17.28
N TRP A 163 -30.53 18.97 -16.08
CA TRP A 163 -31.52 18.06 -15.49
C TRP A 163 -32.74 18.81 -14.95
N ALA A 164 -33.40 19.59 -15.79
CA ALA A 164 -34.56 20.39 -15.41
C ALA A 164 -35.75 20.15 -16.33
N ASN A 165 -36.93 20.19 -15.71
CA ASN A 165 -38.21 20.36 -16.38
C ASN A 165 -38.18 21.61 -17.29
N PRO A 166 -39.04 21.68 -18.34
CA PRO A 166 -39.12 22.84 -19.22
C PRO A 166 -39.41 24.19 -18.52
N ASP A 167 -39.95 24.16 -17.30
CA ASP A 167 -40.22 25.33 -16.45
C ASP A 167 -39.06 25.74 -15.51
N GLY A 168 -37.98 24.95 -15.46
CA GLY A 168 -36.81 25.19 -14.62
C GLY A 168 -36.98 24.87 -13.12
N THR A 169 -38.03 24.14 -12.72
CA THR A 169 -38.34 23.83 -11.31
C THR A 169 -37.36 22.84 -10.66
N TRP A 170 -36.89 21.83 -11.39
CA TRP A 170 -35.78 20.97 -10.96
C TRP A 170 -34.45 21.73 -11.11
N ARG A 171 -34.15 22.58 -10.12
CA ARG A 171 -32.88 23.29 -9.95
C ARG A 171 -32.42 23.21 -8.49
N THR A 172 -31.57 22.24 -8.20
CA THR A 172 -30.73 22.22 -7.00
C THR A 172 -29.37 21.64 -7.37
N ASP A 173 -28.31 22.07 -6.69
CA ASP A 173 -26.97 21.51 -6.88
C ASP A 173 -26.93 20.01 -6.49
N GLY A 174 -25.98 19.27 -7.06
CA GLY A 174 -25.87 17.82 -6.89
C GLY A 174 -26.67 17.02 -7.93
N VAL A 175 -26.22 15.78 -8.16
CA VAL A 175 -26.63 14.94 -9.29
C VAL A 175 -27.62 13.86 -8.83
N PRO A 176 -28.68 13.53 -9.61
CA PRO A 176 -29.65 12.48 -9.26
C PRO A 176 -29.05 11.07 -9.31
N VAL A 177 -29.56 10.14 -8.50
CA VAL A 177 -29.33 8.70 -8.69
C VAL A 177 -29.97 8.28 -10.01
N ALA A 178 -29.27 7.51 -10.83
CA ALA A 178 -29.68 7.15 -12.18
C ALA A 178 -29.78 5.62 -12.37
N LEU A 179 -30.83 5.16 -13.05
CA LEU A 179 -31.11 3.75 -13.30
C LEU A 179 -31.69 3.56 -14.71
N HIS A 180 -31.24 2.57 -15.46
CA HIS A 180 -31.75 2.33 -16.81
C HIS A 180 -33.14 1.65 -16.80
N GLY A 181 -33.93 1.85 -17.85
CA GLY A 181 -35.23 1.19 -18.00
C GLY A 181 -35.11 -0.21 -18.62
N LEU A 182 -35.88 -1.17 -18.07
CA LEU A 182 -36.04 -2.52 -18.61
C LEU A 182 -37.45 -2.79 -19.16
N GLY A 183 -37.57 -3.87 -19.94
CA GLY A 183 -38.82 -4.29 -20.56
C GLY A 183 -39.30 -3.36 -21.68
N SER A 184 -40.32 -3.80 -22.43
CA SER A 184 -40.77 -3.11 -23.65
C SER A 184 -41.28 -1.68 -23.43
N LYS A 185 -41.86 -1.38 -22.26
CA LYS A 185 -42.41 -0.05 -21.93
C LYS A 185 -41.33 1.02 -21.71
N TYR A 186 -40.18 0.64 -21.15
CA TYR A 186 -39.11 1.55 -20.73
C TYR A 186 -37.80 1.27 -21.49
N TYR A 187 -37.89 0.62 -22.65
CA TYR A 187 -36.73 0.19 -23.44
C TYR A 187 -35.99 1.39 -24.05
N GLY A 188 -34.86 1.75 -23.43
CA GLY A 188 -34.06 2.92 -23.79
C GLY A 188 -34.48 4.20 -23.08
N THR A 189 -35.08 4.10 -21.89
CA THR A 189 -35.25 5.22 -20.97
C THR A 189 -34.23 5.16 -19.82
N ILE A 190 -34.02 6.28 -19.13
CA ILE A 190 -33.33 6.35 -17.84
C ILE A 190 -34.26 6.99 -16.81
N HIS A 191 -34.31 6.38 -15.64
CA HIS A 191 -34.99 6.81 -14.43
C HIS A 191 -34.00 7.59 -13.55
N PHE A 192 -34.43 8.73 -13.04
CA PHE A 192 -33.65 9.59 -12.17
C PHE A 192 -34.43 9.88 -10.88
N PHE A 193 -33.72 9.85 -9.76
CA PHE A 193 -34.27 10.04 -8.42
C PHE A 193 -33.47 11.11 -7.67
N LYS A 194 -34.15 12.11 -7.10
CA LYS A 194 -33.53 13.17 -6.30
C LYS A 194 -34.53 13.80 -5.34
N ASP A 195 -34.13 14.05 -4.09
CA ASP A 195 -34.88 14.84 -3.10
C ASP A 195 -36.37 14.45 -2.91
N GLY A 196 -36.71 13.16 -3.07
CA GLY A 196 -38.08 12.64 -2.99
C GLY A 196 -38.87 12.67 -4.29
N GLU A 197 -38.28 13.18 -5.37
CA GLU A 197 -38.85 13.34 -6.69
C GLU A 197 -38.22 12.38 -7.73
N TYR A 198 -38.99 12.08 -8.78
CA TYR A 198 -38.67 11.14 -9.85
C TYR A 198 -38.94 11.74 -11.23
N ILE A 199 -38.04 11.47 -12.19
CA ILE A 199 -38.23 11.76 -13.61
C ILE A 199 -37.68 10.61 -14.47
N CYS A 200 -38.29 10.38 -15.62
CA CYS A 200 -37.89 9.38 -16.60
C CYS A 200 -37.66 10.05 -17.95
N HIS A 201 -36.55 9.73 -18.60
CA HIS A 201 -36.09 10.36 -19.85
C HIS A 201 -35.89 9.31 -20.93
N ASP A 202 -36.40 9.55 -22.13
CA ASP A 202 -36.21 8.70 -23.30
C ASP A 202 -34.91 9.08 -24.03
N LEU A 203 -33.97 8.14 -24.10
CA LEU A 203 -32.64 8.39 -24.65
C LEU A 203 -32.64 8.55 -26.18
N LYS A 204 -33.60 7.93 -26.88
CA LYS A 204 -33.70 7.97 -28.34
C LYS A 204 -34.13 9.35 -28.83
N THR A 205 -35.02 10.00 -28.09
CA THR A 205 -35.65 11.27 -28.45
C THR A 205 -35.09 12.47 -27.68
N GLY A 206 -34.40 12.23 -26.55
CA GLY A 206 -33.89 13.30 -25.69
C GLY A 206 -34.97 14.03 -24.90
N LYS A 207 -36.12 13.39 -24.65
CA LYS A 207 -37.32 14.01 -24.03
C LYS A 207 -37.71 13.34 -22.73
N VAL A 208 -38.39 14.08 -21.86
CA VAL A 208 -39.06 13.52 -20.68
C VAL A 208 -40.13 12.52 -21.13
N PHE A 209 -40.04 11.29 -20.63
CA PHE A 209 -41.00 10.21 -20.83
C PHE A 209 -42.07 10.19 -19.73
N ALA A 210 -41.68 10.47 -18.49
CA ALA A 210 -42.58 10.60 -17.34
C ALA A 210 -41.95 11.48 -16.25
N GLY A 211 -42.77 12.04 -15.38
CA GLY A 211 -42.33 12.99 -14.34
C GLY A 211 -42.30 14.44 -14.81
N PRO A 212 -41.97 15.40 -13.93
CA PRO A 212 -41.60 15.21 -12.53
C PRO A 212 -42.78 14.73 -11.69
N MET A 213 -42.53 13.90 -10.68
CA MET A 213 -43.52 13.52 -9.66
C MET A 213 -42.84 12.92 -8.42
N PRO A 214 -43.51 12.88 -7.26
CA PRO A 214 -42.98 12.20 -6.07
C PRO A 214 -42.65 10.72 -6.31
N ILE A 215 -41.55 10.23 -5.74
CA ILE A 215 -41.09 8.83 -5.87
C ILE A 215 -42.21 7.85 -5.47
N LYS A 216 -42.89 8.12 -4.36
CA LYS A 216 -44.02 7.33 -3.82
C LYS A 216 -45.21 7.19 -4.78
N ASP A 217 -45.39 8.12 -5.71
CA ASP A 217 -46.51 8.12 -6.65
C ASP A 217 -46.16 7.32 -7.92
N ALA A 218 -44.86 7.25 -8.25
CA ALA A 218 -44.32 6.49 -9.37
C ALA A 218 -43.91 5.04 -9.02
N TRP A 219 -43.47 4.79 -7.79
CA TRP A 219 -42.89 3.53 -7.32
C TRP A 219 -43.48 3.11 -5.98
N LYS A 220 -43.91 1.84 -5.86
CA LYS A 220 -44.41 1.27 -4.60
C LYS A 220 -43.28 0.87 -3.66
N LEU A 221 -42.45 1.83 -3.27
CA LEU A 221 -41.39 1.63 -2.28
C LEU A 221 -41.90 1.94 -0.85
N PRO A 222 -41.24 1.44 0.21
CA PRO A 222 -41.56 1.78 1.58
C PRO A 222 -41.27 3.26 1.87
N ASP A 223 -41.95 3.85 2.87
CA ASP A 223 -41.85 5.28 3.20
C ASP A 223 -40.42 5.79 3.41
N GLU A 224 -39.50 4.94 3.88
CA GLU A 224 -38.07 5.26 4.08
C GLU A 224 -37.29 5.55 2.78
N PHE A 225 -37.85 5.19 1.62
CA PHE A 225 -37.32 5.49 0.28
C PHE A 225 -38.06 6.64 -0.43
N SER A 226 -39.24 7.03 0.07
CA SER A 226 -40.11 8.04 -0.58
C SER A 226 -39.49 9.43 -0.66
N ASN A 227 -38.57 9.77 0.26
CA ASN A 227 -37.92 11.08 0.32
C ASN A 227 -36.44 11.05 -0.11
N ARG A 228 -35.85 9.87 -0.30
CA ARG A 228 -34.42 9.69 -0.58
C ARG A 228 -34.14 8.30 -1.13
N ILE A 229 -33.39 8.26 -2.22
CA ILE A 229 -32.68 7.08 -2.72
C ILE A 229 -31.22 7.49 -2.83
N ASP A 230 -30.33 6.67 -2.29
CA ASP A 230 -28.87 6.87 -2.31
C ASP A 230 -28.22 6.14 -3.49
N LEU A 231 -28.66 4.90 -3.75
CA LEU A 231 -28.17 4.08 -4.86
C LEU A 231 -29.34 3.28 -5.45
N ALA A 232 -29.31 3.06 -6.77
CA ALA A 232 -30.22 2.18 -7.47
C ALA A 232 -29.43 1.39 -8.53
N PHE A 233 -29.57 0.06 -8.54
CA PHE A 233 -28.90 -0.81 -9.50
C PHE A 233 -29.66 -2.12 -9.68
N TYR A 234 -29.47 -2.79 -10.83
CA TYR A 234 -30.01 -4.13 -11.04
C TYR A 234 -29.14 -5.19 -10.36
N GLY A 235 -29.78 -6.26 -9.88
CA GLY A 235 -29.08 -7.45 -9.41
C GLY A 235 -28.43 -8.25 -10.54
N SER A 236 -27.98 -9.46 -10.21
CA SER A 236 -27.44 -10.43 -11.17
C SER A 236 -28.09 -11.80 -11.02
N GLY A 237 -27.91 -12.67 -12.02
CA GLY A 237 -28.44 -14.03 -12.02
C GLY A 237 -29.96 -14.05 -11.76
N PRO A 238 -30.47 -14.76 -10.73
CA PRO A 238 -31.90 -14.78 -10.40
C PRO A 238 -32.53 -13.40 -10.10
N ASN A 239 -31.72 -12.35 -9.94
CA ASN A 239 -32.15 -10.98 -9.68
C ASN A 239 -31.79 -9.99 -10.80
N GLU A 240 -31.43 -10.46 -12.00
CA GLU A 240 -31.05 -9.58 -13.13
C GLU A 240 -32.14 -8.59 -13.55
N GLU A 241 -33.41 -8.92 -13.31
CA GLU A 241 -34.57 -8.04 -13.58
C GLU A 241 -35.09 -7.29 -12.34
N ASN A 242 -34.50 -7.54 -11.17
CA ASN A 242 -34.88 -6.94 -9.91
C ASN A 242 -33.94 -5.77 -9.55
N ILE A 243 -34.50 -4.71 -8.97
CA ILE A 243 -33.76 -3.49 -8.63
C ILE A 243 -33.46 -3.49 -7.13
N TYR A 244 -32.20 -3.27 -6.77
CA TYR A 244 -31.82 -2.87 -5.42
C TYR A 244 -31.89 -1.35 -5.30
N PHE A 245 -32.82 -0.87 -4.49
CA PHE A 245 -32.82 0.49 -3.98
C PHE A 245 -32.12 0.52 -2.62
N ILE A 246 -31.29 1.53 -2.38
CA ILE A 246 -30.62 1.77 -1.09
C ILE A 246 -30.98 3.17 -0.58
N SER A 247 -31.24 3.29 0.72
CA SER A 247 -31.46 4.56 1.45
C SER A 247 -30.87 4.43 2.85
N GLY A 248 -29.80 5.18 3.14
CA GLY A 248 -28.99 5.03 4.35
C GLY A 248 -28.46 3.61 4.51
N GLU A 249 -28.75 2.99 5.65
CA GLU A 249 -28.36 1.60 5.96
C GLU A 249 -29.39 0.56 5.51
N LYS A 250 -30.42 0.96 4.74
CA LYS A 250 -31.53 0.10 4.31
C LYS A 250 -31.51 -0.18 2.82
N TYR A 251 -31.97 -1.37 2.45
CA TYR A 251 -32.23 -1.74 1.06
C TYR A 251 -33.65 -2.27 0.87
N ALA A 252 -34.16 -2.09 -0.35
CA ALA A 252 -35.37 -2.75 -0.86
C ALA A 252 -35.05 -3.42 -2.19
N LEU A 253 -35.39 -4.70 -2.31
CA LEU A 253 -35.34 -5.47 -3.54
C LEU A 253 -36.70 -5.42 -4.21
N TYR A 254 -36.77 -4.82 -5.39
CA TYR A 254 -38.02 -4.45 -6.06
C TYR A 254 -38.18 -5.19 -7.40
N ASP A 255 -39.33 -5.85 -7.59
CA ASP A 255 -39.72 -6.48 -8.85
C ASP A 255 -40.26 -5.40 -9.80
N PHE A 256 -39.49 -5.07 -10.84
CA PHE A 256 -39.88 -4.04 -11.79
C PHE A 256 -41.09 -4.44 -12.66
N ARG A 257 -41.32 -5.74 -12.86
CA ARG A 257 -42.43 -6.25 -13.67
C ARG A 257 -43.74 -6.32 -12.88
N ARG A 258 -43.68 -6.71 -11.60
CA ARG A 258 -44.85 -6.78 -10.70
C ARG A 258 -45.17 -5.45 -10.02
N ASN A 259 -44.22 -4.50 -9.98
CA ASN A 259 -44.35 -3.23 -9.28
C ASN A 259 -44.67 -3.46 -7.79
N GLU A 260 -43.74 -4.16 -7.12
CA GLU A 260 -43.79 -4.49 -5.69
C GLU A 260 -42.38 -4.72 -5.11
N VAL A 261 -42.26 -4.61 -3.79
CA VAL A 261 -41.04 -4.97 -3.05
C VAL A 261 -41.12 -6.45 -2.68
N ILE A 262 -40.09 -7.23 -3.05
CA ILE A 262 -39.98 -8.65 -2.74
C ILE A 262 -39.33 -8.87 -1.37
N ASP A 263 -38.28 -8.08 -1.06
CA ASP A 263 -37.47 -8.22 0.15
C ASP A 263 -36.95 -6.84 0.59
N SER A 264 -36.67 -6.66 1.88
CA SER A 264 -36.08 -5.42 2.41
C SER A 264 -35.38 -5.67 3.75
N GLY A 265 -34.34 -4.90 4.04
CA GLY A 265 -33.57 -5.08 5.27
C GLY A 265 -32.38 -4.14 5.41
N ALA A 266 -31.44 -4.52 6.27
CA ALA A 266 -30.18 -3.78 6.44
C ALA A 266 -29.20 -4.12 5.32
N VAL A 267 -28.55 -3.09 4.75
CA VAL A 267 -27.56 -3.20 3.66
C VAL A 267 -26.46 -4.20 4.03
N GLU A 268 -25.91 -4.12 5.24
CA GLU A 268 -24.83 -5.02 5.71
C GLU A 268 -25.21 -6.51 5.69
N LYS A 269 -26.50 -6.85 5.81
CA LYS A 269 -26.97 -8.25 5.81
C LYS A 269 -27.09 -8.82 4.40
N ARG A 270 -27.36 -7.95 3.41
CA ARG A 270 -27.46 -8.33 2.00
C ARG A 270 -26.12 -8.21 1.27
N PHE A 271 -25.34 -7.19 1.64
CA PHE A 271 -24.05 -6.84 1.07
C PHE A 271 -23.02 -6.66 2.21
N PRO A 272 -22.48 -7.74 2.80
CA PRO A 272 -21.52 -7.64 3.91
C PRO A 272 -20.27 -6.80 3.57
N ALA A 273 -19.83 -6.84 2.31
CA ALA A 273 -18.74 -6.00 1.81
C ALA A 273 -19.02 -4.48 1.85
N PHE A 274 -20.30 -4.06 1.95
CA PHE A 274 -20.68 -2.65 2.05
C PHE A 274 -20.60 -2.13 3.49
N ALA A 275 -20.65 -3.01 4.49
CA ALA A 275 -20.59 -2.62 5.91
C ALA A 275 -19.35 -1.79 6.25
N LYS A 276 -18.23 -2.05 5.57
CA LYS A 276 -16.96 -1.27 5.66
C LYS A 276 -16.96 0.06 4.88
N PHE A 277 -18.12 0.61 4.56
CA PHE A 277 -18.27 1.97 4.02
C PHE A 277 -19.39 2.76 4.70
N ILE A 278 -20.30 2.06 5.40
CA ILE A 278 -21.40 2.65 6.14
C ILE A 278 -20.84 3.55 7.25
N GLY A 279 -21.27 4.81 7.25
CA GLY A 279 -20.81 5.80 8.20
C GLY A 279 -21.37 5.57 9.60
N ARG A 280 -20.60 4.92 10.48
CA ARG A 280 -20.98 4.64 11.88
C ARG A 280 -20.28 5.59 12.87
N PRO A 281 -20.92 5.93 14.02
CA PRO A 281 -20.24 6.63 15.09
C PRO A 281 -19.18 5.72 15.72
N GLN A 282 -17.95 6.22 15.85
CA GLN A 282 -16.80 5.43 16.29
C GLN A 282 -15.73 6.30 16.94
N LEU A 283 -15.07 5.78 17.98
CA LEU A 283 -13.88 6.37 18.59
C LEU A 283 -12.61 5.61 18.20
N PHE A 284 -11.52 6.35 18.07
CA PHE A 284 -10.22 5.85 17.66
C PHE A 284 -9.10 6.43 18.54
N LEU A 285 -8.06 5.64 18.81
CA LEU A 285 -6.73 6.22 19.04
C LEU A 285 -6.17 6.67 17.68
N VAL A 286 -5.64 7.89 17.64
CA VAL A 286 -5.02 8.49 16.46
C VAL A 286 -3.53 8.66 16.76
N GLU A 287 -2.70 7.83 16.14
CA GLU A 287 -1.27 7.69 16.45
C GLU A 287 -0.40 8.22 15.30
N ASP A 288 0.56 9.09 15.61
CA ASP A 288 1.46 9.69 14.63
C ASP A 288 2.80 8.96 14.63
N TYR A 289 3.18 8.42 13.47
CA TYR A 289 4.41 7.65 13.29
C TYR A 289 5.41 8.34 12.35
N THR A 290 6.69 8.28 12.71
CA THR A 290 7.80 8.72 11.85
C THR A 290 8.81 7.58 11.67
N LEU A 291 9.22 7.35 10.42
CA LEU A 291 10.41 6.57 10.08
C LEU A 291 11.64 7.46 10.14
N LYS A 292 12.60 7.11 10.99
CA LYS A 292 13.92 7.73 11.04
C LYS A 292 14.94 6.77 10.42
N THR A 293 15.47 7.13 9.26
CA THR A 293 16.51 6.35 8.57
C THR A 293 17.89 6.93 8.89
N LEU A 294 18.75 6.06 9.40
CA LEU A 294 20.16 6.32 9.69
C LEU A 294 21.02 5.64 8.63
N VAL A 295 22.13 6.28 8.26
CA VAL A 295 23.12 5.75 7.32
C VAL A 295 24.47 5.59 8.05
N GLY A 296 25.08 4.41 7.94
CA GLY A 296 26.36 4.09 8.58
C GLY A 296 27.58 4.36 7.69
N PRO A 297 28.79 4.00 8.14
CA PRO A 297 29.96 3.94 7.26
C PRO A 297 29.77 2.87 6.19
N ALA A 298 30.21 3.14 4.95
CA ALA A 298 30.20 2.14 3.89
C ALA A 298 31.25 1.05 4.13
N HIS A 299 30.94 -0.18 3.71
CA HIS A 299 31.78 -1.36 3.89
C HIS A 299 32.14 -2.00 2.54
N ILE A 300 33.24 -2.74 2.53
CA ILE A 300 33.66 -3.56 1.39
C ILE A 300 32.75 -4.80 1.32
N GLY A 301 32.15 -5.02 0.15
CA GLY A 301 31.26 -6.13 -0.16
C GLY A 301 31.96 -7.25 -0.95
N ARG A 302 31.28 -7.77 -1.96
CA ARG A 302 31.79 -8.85 -2.81
C ARG A 302 32.91 -8.36 -3.73
N LEU A 303 33.95 -9.20 -3.92
CA LEU A 303 34.93 -9.05 -4.99
C LEU A 303 34.26 -9.26 -6.37
N ILE A 304 34.38 -8.25 -7.24
CA ILE A 304 33.80 -8.22 -8.58
C ILE A 304 34.84 -8.63 -9.63
N ASP A 305 36.05 -8.04 -9.57
CA ASP A 305 37.16 -8.32 -10.50
C ASP A 305 38.53 -8.15 -9.82
N THR A 306 39.57 -8.77 -10.38
CA THR A 306 40.97 -8.63 -9.94
C THR A 306 41.86 -8.39 -11.15
N ARG A 307 42.67 -7.32 -11.11
CA ARG A 307 43.57 -6.97 -12.21
C ARG A 307 45.03 -6.93 -11.76
N ASN A 308 45.88 -7.64 -12.49
CA ASN A 308 47.34 -7.52 -12.41
C ASN A 308 47.84 -6.57 -13.51
N ILE A 309 48.70 -5.62 -13.16
CA ILE A 309 49.25 -4.60 -14.07
C ILE A 309 50.77 -4.69 -14.00
N GLY A 310 51.39 -4.96 -15.15
CA GLY A 310 52.84 -5.04 -15.28
C GLY A 310 53.52 -3.70 -15.02
N ALA A 311 54.81 -3.75 -14.69
CA ALA A 311 55.65 -2.56 -14.55
C ALA A 311 55.58 -1.64 -15.79
N GLY A 312 55.44 -0.33 -15.58
CA GLY A 312 55.38 0.67 -16.64
C GLY A 312 54.14 0.61 -17.54
N SER A 313 53.10 -0.15 -17.18
CA SER A 313 51.88 -0.29 -17.99
C SER A 313 50.69 0.49 -17.41
N GLU A 314 49.81 0.93 -18.30
CA GLU A 314 48.52 1.55 -17.97
C GLU A 314 47.39 0.57 -18.20
N PHE A 315 46.34 0.66 -17.40
CA PHE A 315 45.06 0.00 -17.70
C PHE A 315 43.88 0.96 -17.53
N THR A 316 42.80 0.63 -18.21
CA THR A 316 41.48 1.24 -18.00
C THR A 316 40.50 0.12 -17.69
N LYS A 317 39.59 0.37 -16.75
CA LYS A 317 38.47 -0.51 -16.42
C LYS A 317 37.21 0.33 -16.35
N ILE A 318 36.12 -0.17 -16.92
CA ILE A 318 34.82 0.46 -16.93
C ILE A 318 33.92 -0.32 -15.98
N PHE A 319 33.37 0.38 -15.00
CA PHE A 319 32.38 -0.15 -14.07
C PHE A 319 30.99 0.23 -14.55
N VAL A 320 30.09 -0.74 -14.57
CA VAL A 320 28.74 -0.56 -15.10
C VAL A 320 27.76 -1.12 -14.09
N THR A 321 26.74 -0.32 -13.78
CA THR A 321 25.52 -0.79 -13.10
C THR A 321 24.44 -0.93 -14.16
N GLU A 322 23.91 -2.14 -14.28
CA GLU A 322 23.03 -2.57 -15.36
C GLU A 322 21.70 -3.04 -14.81
N THR A 323 20.68 -3.04 -15.66
CA THR A 323 19.39 -3.65 -15.36
C THR A 323 18.97 -4.63 -16.46
N HIS A 324 18.32 -5.71 -16.03
CA HIS A 324 17.68 -6.71 -16.90
C HIS A 324 16.31 -6.24 -17.40
N ASP A 325 15.83 -5.08 -16.95
CA ASP A 325 14.56 -4.47 -17.37
C ASP A 325 14.84 -3.36 -18.40
N MET A 326 14.68 -3.69 -19.68
CA MET A 326 14.95 -2.78 -20.80
C MET A 326 14.09 -1.51 -20.80
N THR A 327 13.02 -1.44 -20.00
CA THR A 327 12.19 -0.23 -19.89
C THR A 327 12.74 0.81 -18.92
N LYS A 328 13.62 0.40 -17.99
CA LYS A 328 14.20 1.28 -16.97
C LYS A 328 15.39 2.05 -17.51
N THR A 329 15.23 3.35 -17.69
CA THR A 329 16.30 4.27 -18.12
C THR A 329 17.03 4.97 -16.96
N ASN A 330 16.50 4.87 -15.73
CA ASN A 330 17.02 5.56 -14.55
C ASN A 330 17.21 4.59 -13.37
N LEU A 331 18.20 4.88 -12.52
CA LEU A 331 18.46 4.14 -11.29
C LEU A 331 17.25 4.20 -10.35
N THR A 332 16.66 3.04 -10.05
CA THR A 332 15.56 2.96 -9.07
C THR A 332 16.15 2.92 -7.67
N GLN A 333 15.90 3.93 -6.85
CA GLN A 333 16.28 3.94 -5.43
C GLN A 333 15.17 3.37 -4.53
N SER A 334 15.56 2.79 -3.39
CA SER A 334 14.63 2.36 -2.34
C SER A 334 14.14 3.56 -1.50
N LEU A 335 13.12 3.38 -0.65
CA LEU A 335 12.70 4.39 0.34
C LEU A 335 13.83 4.85 1.29
N LEU A 336 14.89 4.06 1.44
CA LEU A 336 16.03 4.42 2.30
C LEU A 336 16.83 5.60 1.73
N GLU A 337 16.87 5.73 0.41
CA GLU A 337 17.63 6.76 -0.31
C GLU A 337 16.76 7.77 -1.03
N SER A 338 15.54 7.41 -1.43
CA SER A 338 14.75 8.21 -2.37
C SER A 338 13.80 9.21 -1.69
N ASP A 339 13.77 10.42 -2.25
CA ASP A 339 12.75 11.45 -2.00
C ASP A 339 11.60 11.42 -3.02
N ASN A 340 11.60 10.46 -3.96
CA ASN A 340 10.59 10.38 -5.00
C ASN A 340 9.19 10.02 -4.45
N THR A 341 8.19 10.81 -4.83
CA THR A 341 6.78 10.61 -4.47
C THR A 341 6.22 9.26 -4.96
N SER A 342 6.71 8.76 -6.10
CA SER A 342 6.34 7.44 -6.64
C SER A 342 6.81 6.28 -5.74
N VAL A 343 8.02 6.38 -5.15
CA VAL A 343 8.56 5.41 -4.20
C VAL A 343 7.76 5.44 -2.89
N MET A 344 7.30 6.62 -2.47
CA MET A 344 6.40 6.76 -1.31
C MET A 344 5.01 6.16 -1.57
N SER A 345 4.44 6.38 -2.77
CA SER A 345 3.15 5.78 -3.15
C SER A 345 3.22 4.25 -3.16
N ASP A 346 4.21 3.66 -3.84
CA ASP A 346 4.42 2.21 -3.86
C ASP A 346 4.66 1.63 -2.45
N PHE A 347 5.32 2.39 -1.55
CA PHE A 347 5.47 2.00 -0.16
C PHE A 347 4.12 1.95 0.57
N HIS A 348 3.28 2.98 0.45
CA HIS A 348 1.93 2.99 1.04
C HIS A 348 1.04 1.90 0.45
N ASP A 349 1.00 1.75 -0.88
CA ASP A 349 0.19 0.73 -1.56
C ASP A 349 0.58 -0.69 -1.12
N LYS A 350 1.86 -0.95 -0.85
CA LYS A 350 2.35 -2.22 -0.28
C LYS A 350 2.02 -2.36 1.20
N MET A 351 2.09 -1.29 1.96
CA MET A 351 1.75 -1.28 3.39
C MET A 351 0.27 -1.56 3.63
N ASP A 352 -0.61 -0.94 2.83
CA ASP A 352 -2.06 -1.18 2.88
C ASP A 352 -2.39 -2.63 2.50
N LYS A 353 -1.79 -3.16 1.42
CA LYS A 353 -1.89 -4.59 1.05
C LYS A 353 -1.46 -5.50 2.20
N ASN A 354 -0.25 -5.33 2.71
CA ASN A 354 0.29 -6.13 3.82
C ASN A 354 -0.57 -6.07 5.10
N THR A 355 -1.28 -4.96 5.32
CA THR A 355 -2.20 -4.78 6.46
C THR A 355 -3.57 -5.41 6.20
N SER A 356 -4.01 -5.47 4.94
CA SER A 356 -5.26 -6.14 4.55
C SER A 356 -5.17 -7.67 4.56
N THR A 357 -3.98 -8.25 4.35
CA THR A 357 -3.76 -9.70 4.19
C THR A 357 -3.47 -10.47 5.48
N SER A 358 -3.62 -9.87 6.67
CA SER A 358 -3.47 -10.60 7.93
C SER A 358 -4.74 -11.39 8.25
N GLU A 359 -4.77 -12.68 7.93
CA GLU A 359 -5.91 -13.61 8.04
C GLU A 359 -6.38 -13.95 9.49
N ASN A 360 -6.11 -13.09 10.48
CA ASN A 360 -6.61 -13.31 11.84
C ASN A 360 -7.99 -12.63 12.03
N SER A 361 -8.98 -13.47 12.34
CA SER A 361 -10.41 -13.17 12.41
C SER A 361 -10.86 -12.33 13.63
N GLU A 362 -9.98 -11.56 14.27
CA GLU A 362 -10.29 -10.75 15.45
C GLU A 362 -10.15 -9.24 15.19
N SER A 363 -11.21 -8.72 14.56
CA SER A 363 -11.98 -7.58 15.08
C SER A 363 -11.29 -6.29 15.55
N TYR A 364 -10.08 -5.94 15.08
CA TYR A 364 -9.57 -4.57 15.18
C TYR A 364 -8.86 -4.17 13.89
N LYS A 365 -9.59 -3.50 12.99
CA LYS A 365 -9.03 -3.08 11.69
C LYS A 365 -8.20 -1.81 11.84
N TYR A 366 -6.93 -1.90 11.45
CA TYR A 366 -6.10 -0.75 11.17
C TYR A 366 -6.58 -0.01 9.94
N GLN A 367 -6.62 1.32 10.03
CA GLN A 367 -6.70 2.21 8.88
C GLN A 367 -5.55 3.22 8.97
N LEU A 368 -4.56 3.02 8.10
CA LEU A 368 -3.52 4.00 7.82
C LEU A 368 -4.11 5.09 6.94
N ASN A 369 -3.75 6.35 7.19
CA ASN A 369 -4.27 7.48 6.45
C ASN A 369 -3.12 8.30 5.84
N SER A 370 -2.66 7.86 4.67
CA SER A 370 -1.56 8.48 3.90
C SER A 370 -2.03 9.56 2.90
N LYS A 371 -3.35 9.75 2.73
CA LYS A 371 -3.93 10.61 1.67
C LYS A 371 -4.81 11.77 2.15
N LEU A 372 -5.05 11.96 3.45
CA LEU A 372 -5.82 13.11 3.96
C LEU A 372 -4.98 14.41 4.02
N HIS A 373 -4.51 14.84 2.86
CA HIS A 373 -4.06 16.21 2.65
C HIS A 373 -5.24 17.07 2.14
N ALA A 374 -5.86 17.79 3.08
CA ALA A 374 -6.86 18.84 2.91
C ALA A 374 -8.23 18.45 2.31
N GLU A 375 -9.28 18.68 3.12
CA GLU A 375 -10.70 18.97 2.78
C GLU A 375 -11.51 18.00 1.87
N ALA A 376 -10.89 17.02 1.21
CA ALA A 376 -11.55 16.02 0.38
C ALA A 376 -11.80 14.70 1.14
N GLU A 377 -13.08 14.39 1.32
CA GLU A 377 -13.74 13.15 1.77
C GLU A 377 -12.87 11.99 2.30
N ALA A 378 -13.07 11.64 3.58
CA ALA A 378 -12.44 10.50 4.25
C ALA A 378 -13.01 9.14 3.77
N ASN A 379 -12.55 8.68 2.60
CA ASN A 379 -13.19 7.58 1.89
C ASN A 379 -13.08 6.20 2.57
N SER A 380 -12.07 5.99 3.43
CA SER A 380 -11.65 4.65 3.91
C SER A 380 -11.60 4.45 5.44
N LEU A 381 -12.18 5.34 6.27
CA LEU A 381 -12.16 5.23 7.75
C LEU A 381 -13.25 4.33 8.36
N TRP A 382 -13.85 3.44 7.57
CA TRP A 382 -15.03 2.68 7.95
C TRP A 382 -14.68 1.23 8.29
N GLY A 383 -14.05 1.04 9.44
CA GLY A 383 -13.88 -0.29 10.03
C GLY A 383 -15.23 -0.82 10.51
N GLY A 384 -15.65 -1.99 10.02
CA GLY A 384 -16.96 -2.57 10.38
C GLY A 384 -17.16 -2.74 11.90
N GLU A 385 -18.42 -2.86 12.32
CA GLU A 385 -18.78 -2.92 13.74
C GLU A 385 -18.11 -4.09 14.47
N VAL A 386 -17.45 -3.75 15.57
CA VAL A 386 -16.63 -4.64 16.38
C VAL A 386 -17.34 -4.81 17.72
N ASN A 387 -17.77 -6.03 18.03
CA ASN A 387 -18.13 -6.40 19.40
C ASN A 387 -16.84 -6.62 20.21
N ALA A 388 -16.15 -5.54 20.56
CA ALA A 388 -15.04 -5.61 21.52
C ALA A 388 -15.62 -5.57 22.93
N SER A 389 -15.44 -6.65 23.69
CA SER A 389 -15.48 -6.55 25.13
C SER A 389 -14.28 -5.70 25.59
N LEU A 390 -14.55 -4.55 26.20
CA LEU A 390 -13.58 -3.54 26.71
C LEU A 390 -12.61 -4.04 27.79
N ASN A 391 -12.46 -5.37 27.95
CA ASN A 391 -11.75 -6.05 29.01
C ASN A 391 -10.42 -6.68 28.58
N VAL A 392 -10.03 -6.59 27.29
CA VAL A 392 -8.76 -7.13 26.77
C VAL A 392 -7.69 -6.04 26.74
N ALA A 393 -6.94 -5.92 27.84
CA ALA A 393 -5.72 -5.12 27.88
C ALA A 393 -4.62 -5.77 27.01
N GLY A 394 -3.83 -4.95 26.29
CA GLY A 394 -2.77 -5.39 25.38
C GLY A 394 -3.21 -5.58 23.92
N GLY A 395 -4.49 -5.32 23.61
CA GLY A 395 -5.00 -5.34 22.23
C GLY A 395 -4.26 -4.35 21.33
N THR A 396 -4.04 -3.11 21.79
CA THR A 396 -3.41 -2.08 20.94
C THR A 396 -1.92 -2.33 20.72
N ASP A 397 -1.20 -2.98 21.64
CA ASP A 397 0.23 -3.23 21.42
C ASP A 397 0.50 -4.40 20.46
N THR A 398 -0.34 -5.44 20.51
CA THR A 398 -0.36 -6.52 19.49
C THR A 398 -0.58 -5.95 18.10
N LEU A 399 -1.52 -5.00 18.00
CA LEU A 399 -1.75 -4.23 16.79
C LEU A 399 -0.50 -3.41 16.41
N ARG A 400 0.11 -2.62 17.31
CA ARG A 400 1.31 -1.82 16.97
C ARG A 400 2.49 -2.67 16.50
N ALA A 401 2.61 -3.91 16.98
CA ALA A 401 3.58 -4.88 16.47
C ALA A 401 3.24 -5.34 15.04
N ALA A 402 1.96 -5.59 14.72
CA ALA A 402 1.51 -5.89 13.36
C ALA A 402 1.78 -4.71 12.39
N LEU A 403 1.49 -3.47 12.78
CA LEU A 403 1.84 -2.26 12.03
C LEU A 403 3.35 -2.20 11.74
N SER A 404 4.17 -2.37 12.79
CA SER A 404 5.65 -2.38 12.67
C SER A 404 6.13 -3.43 11.67
N ASN A 405 5.53 -4.62 11.69
CA ASN A 405 5.81 -5.68 10.74
C ASN A 405 5.38 -5.34 9.30
N SER A 406 4.19 -4.75 9.08
CA SER A 406 3.73 -4.32 7.75
C SER A 406 4.62 -3.22 7.15
N VAL A 407 5.02 -2.23 7.97
CA VAL A 407 5.99 -1.19 7.59
C VAL A 407 7.29 -1.84 7.10
N PHE A 408 7.92 -2.68 7.92
CA PHE A 408 9.21 -3.27 7.57
C PHE A 408 9.13 -4.35 6.50
N LYS A 409 8.00 -5.04 6.30
CA LYS A 409 7.78 -5.89 5.12
C LYS A 409 7.74 -5.07 3.83
N SER A 410 7.13 -3.88 3.87
CA SER A 410 7.01 -2.99 2.71
C SER A 410 8.38 -2.40 2.32
N ILE A 411 9.17 -1.95 3.30
CA ILE A 411 10.57 -1.54 3.07
C ILE A 411 11.41 -2.72 2.54
N GLN A 412 11.31 -3.91 3.15
CA GLN A 412 12.01 -5.11 2.67
C GLN A 412 11.67 -5.43 1.20
N SER A 413 10.41 -5.30 0.81
CA SER A 413 9.98 -5.51 -0.59
C SER A 413 10.69 -4.55 -1.54
N GLN A 414 10.74 -3.24 -1.22
CA GLN A 414 11.42 -2.25 -2.06
C GLN A 414 12.94 -2.47 -2.12
N VAL A 415 13.60 -2.68 -0.97
CA VAL A 415 15.04 -3.00 -0.87
C VAL A 415 15.38 -4.23 -1.71
N THR A 416 14.54 -5.27 -1.63
CA THR A 416 14.77 -6.53 -2.37
C THR A 416 14.52 -6.37 -3.86
N ASN A 417 13.48 -5.64 -4.26
CA ASN A 417 13.16 -5.40 -5.67
C ASN A 417 14.22 -4.53 -6.35
N THR A 418 14.72 -3.50 -5.66
CA THR A 418 15.83 -2.65 -6.12
C THR A 418 17.04 -3.51 -6.44
N LYS A 419 17.54 -4.27 -5.44
CA LYS A 419 18.66 -5.20 -5.60
C LYS A 419 18.49 -6.20 -6.74
N LYS A 420 17.32 -6.85 -6.83
CA LYS A 420 17.03 -7.84 -7.89
C LYS A 420 17.01 -7.23 -9.30
N SER A 421 16.66 -5.95 -9.42
CA SER A 421 16.56 -5.27 -10.72
C SER A 421 17.89 -4.75 -11.24
N THR A 422 18.97 -4.80 -10.46
CA THR A 422 20.27 -4.22 -10.78
C THR A 422 21.41 -5.23 -10.65
N THR A 423 22.47 -5.08 -11.45
CA THR A 423 23.70 -5.88 -11.32
C THR A 423 24.92 -4.98 -11.57
N GLN A 424 26.00 -5.19 -10.83
CA GLN A 424 27.27 -4.51 -11.06
C GLN A 424 28.25 -5.44 -11.77
N THR A 425 28.91 -4.94 -12.81
CA THR A 425 29.88 -5.69 -13.62
C THR A 425 31.02 -4.77 -14.08
N THR A 426 32.03 -5.35 -14.73
CA THR A 426 33.24 -4.65 -15.16
C THR A 426 33.64 -5.03 -16.58
N TYR A 427 34.05 -4.04 -17.37
CA TYR A 427 34.49 -4.19 -18.76
C TYR A 427 35.87 -3.56 -18.96
N ASN A 428 36.56 -3.97 -20.02
CA ASN A 428 37.87 -3.44 -20.42
C ASN A 428 37.73 -2.36 -21.51
N SER A 429 36.61 -2.32 -22.23
CA SER A 429 36.29 -1.29 -23.23
C SER A 429 34.78 -1.06 -23.34
N GLU A 430 34.36 0.01 -24.03
CA GLU A 430 32.94 0.30 -24.24
C GLU A 430 32.27 -0.68 -25.21
N ASP A 431 33.04 -1.23 -26.15
CA ASP A 431 32.56 -2.18 -27.17
C ASP A 431 32.20 -3.57 -26.58
N GLU A 432 32.65 -3.86 -25.35
CA GLU A 432 32.27 -5.10 -24.63
C GLU A 432 30.88 -4.99 -23.95
N ILE A 433 30.29 -3.80 -23.84
CA ILE A 433 28.99 -3.57 -23.20
C ILE A 433 27.88 -4.03 -24.16
N THR A 434 27.07 -5.00 -23.76
CA THR A 434 26.05 -5.61 -24.65
C THR A 434 24.80 -4.73 -24.77
N LYS A 435 24.08 -4.86 -25.90
CA LYS A 435 22.81 -4.15 -26.14
C LYS A 435 21.59 -4.82 -25.47
N GLU A 436 21.79 -5.96 -24.82
CA GLU A 436 20.74 -6.78 -24.19
C GLU A 436 20.50 -6.41 -22.71
N VAL A 437 21.30 -5.48 -22.19
CA VAL A 437 21.15 -4.90 -20.85
C VAL A 437 21.08 -3.38 -20.97
N ASN A 438 20.36 -2.71 -20.07
CA ASN A 438 20.35 -1.25 -20.04
C ASN A 438 21.32 -0.70 -18.98
N VAL A 439 22.14 0.27 -19.37
CA VAL A 439 23.17 0.87 -18.51
C VAL A 439 22.56 2.01 -17.70
N LEU A 440 22.53 1.85 -16.37
CA LEU A 440 21.99 2.83 -15.43
C LEU A 440 23.07 3.80 -14.90
N LYS A 441 24.30 3.32 -14.74
CA LYS A 441 25.44 4.12 -14.25
C LYS A 441 26.75 3.55 -14.80
N LYS A 442 27.70 4.42 -15.13
CA LYS A 442 29.03 4.07 -15.62
C LYS A 442 30.10 4.89 -14.89
N GLU A 443 31.16 4.23 -14.41
CA GLU A 443 32.35 4.85 -13.84
C GLU A 443 33.59 4.33 -14.58
N ILE A 444 34.59 5.17 -14.82
CA ILE A 444 35.82 4.78 -15.52
C ILE A 444 36.99 4.93 -14.56
N PHE A 445 37.73 3.85 -14.36
CA PHE A 445 38.96 3.83 -13.58
C PHE A 445 40.16 3.66 -14.52
N LYS A 446 41.11 4.59 -14.45
CA LYS A 446 42.31 4.63 -15.28
C LYS A 446 43.51 4.90 -14.39
N GLU A 447 44.50 4.02 -14.44
CA GLU A 447 45.63 4.04 -13.52
C GLU A 447 46.89 3.54 -14.25
N THR A 448 48.00 4.25 -14.04
CA THR A 448 49.30 3.96 -14.65
C THR A 448 50.25 3.42 -13.58
N ASN A 449 50.70 2.18 -13.74
CA ASN A 449 51.73 1.60 -12.87
C ASN A 449 53.10 2.16 -13.23
N SER A 450 53.45 3.30 -12.64
CA SER A 450 54.76 3.96 -12.78
C SER A 450 55.91 3.23 -12.06
N SER A 451 55.65 2.11 -11.38
CA SER A 451 56.66 1.34 -10.66
C SER A 451 57.28 0.22 -11.50
N ASN A 452 58.44 -0.28 -11.05
CA ASN A 452 59.15 -1.40 -11.66
C ASN A 452 58.67 -2.79 -11.19
N LYS A 453 57.66 -2.86 -10.31
CA LYS A 453 57.01 -4.10 -9.84
C LYS A 453 55.62 -4.24 -10.45
N ALA A 454 55.12 -5.46 -10.52
CA ALA A 454 53.71 -5.69 -10.81
C ALA A 454 52.84 -5.20 -9.64
N ARG A 455 51.64 -4.72 -9.94
CA ARG A 455 50.64 -4.33 -8.93
C ARG A 455 49.34 -5.08 -9.16
N ILE A 456 48.72 -5.53 -8.08
CA ILE A 456 47.41 -6.17 -8.10
C ILE A 456 46.40 -5.18 -7.54
N TYR A 457 45.29 -4.99 -8.25
CA TYR A 457 44.16 -4.18 -7.80
C TYR A 457 42.94 -5.10 -7.75
N GLU A 458 42.25 -5.08 -6.61
CA GLU A 458 40.99 -5.81 -6.38
C GLU A 458 39.83 -4.82 -6.33
N PHE A 459 38.75 -5.14 -7.03
CA PHE A 459 37.57 -4.29 -7.19
C PHE A 459 36.39 -4.89 -6.45
N TYR A 460 35.85 -4.15 -5.50
CA TYR A 460 34.78 -4.61 -4.62
C TYR A 460 33.52 -3.77 -4.77
N GLU A 461 32.36 -4.45 -4.71
CA GLU A 461 31.06 -3.81 -4.45
C GLU A 461 31.15 -3.03 -3.13
N GLN A 462 30.69 -1.78 -3.11
CA GLN A 462 30.62 -0.98 -1.89
C GLN A 462 29.21 -1.05 -1.30
N LEU A 463 29.11 -1.58 -0.08
CA LEU A 463 27.86 -1.79 0.65
C LEU A 463 27.59 -0.66 1.65
N GLN A 464 26.36 -0.18 1.67
CA GLN A 464 25.87 0.86 2.58
C GLN A 464 24.95 0.25 3.64
N PRO A 465 25.37 0.18 4.92
CA PRO A 465 24.46 -0.13 6.00
C PRO A 465 23.51 1.04 6.29
N TYR A 466 22.26 0.69 6.56
CA TYR A 466 21.20 1.58 7.02
C TYR A 466 20.53 0.99 8.27
N ILE A 467 19.98 1.85 9.13
CA ILE A 467 19.10 1.44 10.24
C ILE A 467 17.85 2.31 10.17
N THR A 468 16.68 1.69 10.08
CA THR A 468 15.40 2.41 10.14
C THR A 468 14.74 2.19 11.49
N LEU A 469 14.39 3.27 12.17
CA LEU A 469 13.64 3.28 13.43
C LEU A 469 12.19 3.71 13.13
N LEU A 470 11.22 2.96 13.64
CA LEU A 470 9.81 3.36 13.65
C LEU A 470 9.50 4.01 15.00
N VAL A 471 9.15 5.29 14.98
CA VAL A 471 8.98 6.12 16.18
C VAL A 471 7.53 6.58 16.30
N LEU A 472 6.87 6.22 17.41
CA LEU A 472 5.58 6.76 17.82
C LEU A 472 5.81 8.12 18.47
N GLN A 473 5.30 9.20 17.87
CA GLN A 473 5.58 10.57 18.31
C GLN A 473 4.45 11.17 19.15
N HIS A 474 3.20 10.99 18.72
CA HIS A 474 2.02 11.59 19.37
C HIS A 474 0.86 10.61 19.35
N VAL A 475 -0.03 10.72 20.35
CA VAL A 475 -1.28 9.95 20.43
C VAL A 475 -2.42 10.89 20.84
N ARG A 476 -3.49 10.86 20.06
CA ARG A 476 -4.70 11.66 20.20
C ARG A 476 -5.93 10.76 20.20
N VAL A 477 -7.12 11.33 20.44
CA VAL A 477 -8.38 10.59 20.29
C VAL A 477 -9.23 11.22 19.19
N GLY A 478 -9.69 10.39 18.26
CA GLY A 478 -10.58 10.79 17.18
C GLY A 478 -11.99 10.26 17.42
N TYR A 479 -13.00 11.10 17.24
CA TYR A 479 -14.40 10.70 17.08
C TYR A 479 -14.83 10.92 15.64
N MET A 480 -15.42 9.90 15.02
CA MET A 480 -16.11 10.00 13.74
C MET A 480 -17.60 9.81 13.99
N ASN A 481 -18.46 10.68 13.45
CA ASN A 481 -19.93 10.58 13.62
C ASN A 481 -20.66 9.95 12.43
N GLY A 482 -19.96 9.15 11.62
CA GLY A 482 -20.44 8.67 10.33
C GLY A 482 -20.20 9.59 9.14
N THR A 483 -19.76 10.85 9.33
CA THR A 483 -19.37 11.75 8.22
C THR A 483 -18.23 12.72 8.52
N HIS A 484 -18.07 13.15 9.77
CA HIS A 484 -17.10 14.15 10.21
C HIS A 484 -16.19 13.58 11.29
N LEU A 485 -14.87 13.73 11.07
CA LEU A 485 -13.83 13.37 12.03
C LEU A 485 -13.46 14.58 12.89
N LYS A 486 -13.63 14.46 14.20
CA LYS A 486 -13.13 15.38 15.22
C LYS A 486 -11.97 14.72 15.95
N VAL A 487 -10.76 15.27 15.86
CA VAL A 487 -9.58 14.80 16.61
C VAL A 487 -9.28 15.78 17.75
N VAL A 488 -9.06 15.27 18.95
CA VAL A 488 -8.74 16.05 20.15
C VAL A 488 -7.47 15.51 20.82
N GLU A 489 -6.77 16.39 21.53
CA GLU A 489 -5.63 16.01 22.37
C GLU A 489 -6.09 15.24 23.63
N LEU A 490 -5.23 14.39 24.20
CA LEU A 490 -5.58 13.60 25.39
C LEU A 490 -6.17 14.40 26.58
N PRO A 491 -5.78 15.66 26.87
CA PRO A 491 -6.39 16.45 27.94
C PRO A 491 -7.86 16.80 27.70
N GLU A 492 -8.32 16.80 26.44
CA GLU A 492 -9.71 17.08 26.05
C GLU A 492 -10.56 15.80 25.95
N LEU A 493 -9.97 14.62 26.14
CA LEU A 493 -10.65 13.32 26.03
C LEU A 493 -11.92 13.25 26.87
N LEU A 494 -11.88 13.69 28.13
CA LEU A 494 -13.06 13.65 29.00
C LEU A 494 -14.21 14.52 28.47
N ASN A 495 -13.90 15.67 27.87
CA ASN A 495 -14.91 16.52 27.24
C ASN A 495 -15.50 15.86 25.99
N LEU A 496 -14.66 15.23 25.17
CA LEU A 496 -15.13 14.47 24.01
C LEU A 496 -16.01 13.28 24.42
N LEU A 497 -15.63 12.53 25.47
CA LEU A 497 -16.43 11.41 25.95
C LEU A 497 -17.80 11.86 26.49
N HIS A 498 -17.87 12.97 27.23
CA HIS A 498 -19.14 13.58 27.65
C HIS A 498 -20.00 14.06 26.46
N GLU A 499 -19.39 14.46 25.34
CA GLU A 499 -20.10 14.93 24.14
C GLU A 499 -20.68 13.79 23.29
N VAL A 500 -20.02 12.62 23.27
CA VAL A 500 -20.33 11.57 22.28
C VAL A 500 -20.87 10.27 22.88
N ILE A 501 -20.58 9.91 24.13
CA ILE A 501 -20.99 8.65 24.77
C ILE A 501 -22.14 8.87 25.74
N ILE A 502 -23.20 8.06 25.62
CA ILE A 502 -24.42 8.17 26.43
C ILE A 502 -24.16 7.83 27.92
N GLU A 503 -23.48 6.72 28.18
CA GLU A 503 -23.40 6.14 29.53
C GLU A 503 -22.14 6.57 30.30
N ILE A 504 -22.35 7.23 31.45
CA ILE A 504 -21.26 7.79 32.28
C ILE A 504 -20.26 6.73 32.78
N ASP A 505 -20.71 5.50 33.01
CA ASP A 505 -19.82 4.41 33.44
C ASP A 505 -19.00 3.84 32.27
N GLN A 506 -19.53 3.88 31.05
CA GLN A 506 -18.79 3.53 29.84
C GLN A 506 -17.69 4.55 29.55
N GLN A 507 -17.95 5.84 29.80
CA GLN A 507 -16.92 6.90 29.72
C GLN A 507 -15.76 6.64 30.70
N LYS A 508 -16.05 6.24 31.96
CA LYS A 508 -15.02 5.88 32.95
C LYS A 508 -14.21 4.64 32.53
N GLN A 509 -14.89 3.63 31.99
CA GLN A 509 -14.23 2.43 31.45
C GLN A 509 -13.29 2.78 30.30
N LEU A 510 -13.73 3.63 29.36
CA LEU A 510 -12.90 4.12 28.25
C LEU A 510 -11.69 4.92 28.72
N MET A 511 -11.86 5.85 29.67
CA MET A 511 -10.75 6.58 30.30
C MET A 511 -9.71 5.63 30.89
N THR A 512 -10.17 4.62 31.65
CA THR A 512 -9.30 3.63 32.29
C THR A 512 -8.60 2.74 31.27
N TYR A 513 -9.32 2.30 30.24
CA TYR A 513 -8.79 1.49 29.14
C TYR A 513 -7.68 2.24 28.39
N ILE A 514 -7.96 3.47 27.93
CA ILE A 514 -6.99 4.31 27.23
C ILE A 514 -5.77 4.58 28.12
N GLN A 515 -5.99 4.90 29.41
CA GLN A 515 -4.88 5.08 30.35
C GLN A 515 -3.99 3.83 30.45
N ASN A 516 -4.58 2.65 30.57
CA ASN A 516 -3.83 1.39 30.63
C ASN A 516 -3.03 1.15 29.34
N GLU A 517 -3.67 1.21 28.18
CA GLU A 517 -3.01 0.98 26.88
C GLU A 517 -1.87 1.99 26.59
N LEU A 518 -1.94 3.22 27.11
CA LEU A 518 -0.88 4.24 26.94
C LEU A 518 0.19 4.24 28.04
N THR A 519 -0.01 3.50 29.15
CA THR A 519 1.02 3.30 30.19
C THR A 519 1.89 2.06 29.95
N SER A 520 1.43 1.12 29.12
CA SER A 520 2.07 -0.17 28.84
C SER A 520 2.53 -0.36 27.40
N VAL A 521 2.84 0.73 26.67
CA VAL A 521 3.28 0.65 25.26
C VAL A 521 4.69 0.05 25.20
N THR A 522 4.85 -1.08 24.51
CA THR A 522 6.14 -1.80 24.45
C THR A 522 7.16 -1.03 23.59
N ASP A 523 8.41 -0.86 24.05
CA ASP A 523 9.50 -0.30 23.25
C ASP A 523 10.16 -1.33 22.31
N TYR A 524 11.12 -0.89 21.49
CA TYR A 524 11.85 -1.76 20.55
C TYR A 524 12.64 -2.91 21.20
N GLN A 525 12.81 -2.90 22.53
CA GLN A 525 13.50 -3.95 23.29
C GLN A 525 12.51 -4.93 23.95
N GLY A 526 11.21 -4.70 23.83
CA GLY A 526 10.19 -5.49 24.52
C GLY A 526 9.80 -4.97 25.91
N ASN A 527 10.28 -3.78 26.33
CA ASN A 527 9.99 -3.24 27.66
C ASN A 527 8.76 -2.32 27.63
N PRO A 528 7.81 -2.43 28.58
CA PRO A 528 6.68 -1.50 28.65
C PRO A 528 7.14 -0.09 29.05
N ARG A 529 6.62 0.92 28.34
CA ARG A 529 6.86 2.35 28.58
C ARG A 529 5.53 3.09 28.65
N SER A 530 5.45 4.04 29.59
CA SER A 530 4.39 5.04 29.57
C SER A 530 4.72 6.13 28.58
N ILE A 531 3.76 6.47 27.70
CA ILE A 531 3.84 7.66 26.86
C ILE A 531 3.10 8.86 27.46
N ILE A 532 2.32 8.62 28.52
CA ILE A 532 1.65 9.67 29.31
C ILE A 532 2.48 10.06 30.54
N ALA A 533 2.38 11.33 30.92
CA ALA A 533 3.02 11.89 32.10
C ALA A 533 2.39 11.35 33.40
N SER A 534 3.21 11.12 34.43
CA SER A 534 2.82 10.50 35.71
C SER A 534 1.92 11.35 36.63
N SER A 535 1.27 12.40 36.12
CA SER A 535 0.53 13.39 36.92
C SER A 535 -0.98 13.16 36.93
N SER A 536 -1.52 12.78 38.09
CA SER A 536 -2.95 12.82 38.49
C SER A 536 -3.99 12.20 37.53
N SER A 537 -4.68 11.17 38.04
CA SER A 537 -5.60 10.25 37.34
C SER A 537 -6.84 10.82 36.62
N SER A 538 -7.03 12.13 36.54
CA SER A 538 -8.18 12.73 35.84
C SER A 538 -7.86 13.26 34.44
N ASN A 539 -6.63 13.72 34.19
CA ASN A 539 -6.24 14.37 32.94
C ASN A 539 -5.07 13.62 32.30
N LEU A 540 -5.36 12.80 31.28
CA LEU A 540 -4.32 12.15 30.49
C LEU A 540 -3.55 13.23 29.70
N MET A 541 -2.23 13.31 29.93
CA MET A 541 -1.35 14.20 29.18
C MET A 541 -0.19 13.40 28.61
N ILE A 542 0.16 13.63 27.34
CA ILE A 542 1.39 13.09 26.74
C ILE A 542 2.59 13.66 27.50
N ASP A 543 3.60 12.83 27.79
CA ASP A 543 4.88 13.35 28.26
C ASP A 543 5.57 14.12 27.12
N LYS A 544 5.61 15.46 27.23
CA LYS A 544 6.24 16.35 26.24
C LYS A 544 7.75 16.15 26.13
N ASN A 545 8.37 15.48 27.11
CA ASN A 545 9.79 15.13 27.12
C ASN A 545 10.04 13.67 26.70
N LEU A 546 8.99 12.94 26.29
CA LEU A 546 9.11 11.56 25.82
C LEU A 546 10.17 11.49 24.73
N SER A 547 11.24 10.79 25.05
CA SER A 547 12.35 10.51 24.16
C SER A 547 12.86 9.12 24.46
N SER A 548 13.40 8.49 23.44
CA SER A 548 13.93 7.13 23.54
C SER A 548 15.26 7.06 22.80
N THR A 549 16.13 6.19 23.30
CA THR A 549 17.48 6.01 22.77
C THR A 549 17.61 4.62 22.16
N TYR A 550 18.04 4.59 20.90
CA TYR A 550 18.49 3.38 20.23
C TYR A 550 20.01 3.25 20.39
N GLN A 551 20.49 2.10 20.87
CA GLN A 551 21.91 1.86 21.04
C GLN A 551 22.45 1.05 19.86
N ILE A 552 23.39 1.64 19.13
CA ILE A 552 24.11 0.97 18.02
C ILE A 552 25.42 0.44 18.58
N GLN A 553 25.61 -0.87 18.52
CA GLN A 553 26.91 -1.49 18.83
C GLN A 553 27.75 -1.59 17.55
N HIS A 554 28.92 -0.95 17.55
CA HIS A 554 29.89 -1.01 16.47
C HIS A 554 30.73 -2.29 16.54
N THR A 555 31.38 -2.64 15.43
CA THR A 555 32.23 -3.85 15.33
C THR A 555 33.49 -3.79 16.19
N ASP A 556 33.91 -2.61 16.63
CA ASP A 556 35.00 -2.39 17.58
C ASP A 556 34.54 -2.49 19.06
N GLY A 557 33.26 -2.79 19.29
CA GLY A 557 32.65 -2.87 20.61
C GLY A 557 32.22 -1.53 21.21
N THR A 558 32.46 -0.40 20.52
CA THR A 558 31.94 0.90 20.96
C THR A 558 30.42 0.98 20.78
N VAL A 559 29.77 1.85 21.56
CA VAL A 559 28.31 2.05 21.51
C VAL A 559 28.02 3.50 21.14
N GLN A 560 27.16 3.69 20.12
CA GLN A 560 26.62 4.98 19.75
C GLN A 560 25.13 5.05 20.13
N ASP A 561 24.80 6.01 20.98
CA ASP A 561 23.41 6.33 21.33
C ASP A 561 22.78 7.26 20.28
N ILE A 562 21.61 6.87 19.77
CA ILE A 562 20.78 7.68 18.88
C ILE A 562 19.47 8.02 19.58
N SER A 563 19.29 9.30 19.93
CA SER A 563 18.03 9.78 20.50
C SER A 563 16.98 10.08 19.42
N ALA A 564 15.73 9.70 19.70
CA ALA A 564 14.54 10.11 18.97
C ALA A 564 13.53 10.77 19.93
N LYS A 565 12.82 11.79 19.44
CA LYS A 565 11.64 12.34 20.13
C LYS A 565 10.46 11.39 19.92
N GLY A 566 9.79 11.02 21.00
CA GLY A 566 8.80 9.93 21.02
C GLY A 566 9.40 8.58 21.42
N LEU A 567 8.60 7.53 21.25
CA LEU A 567 8.92 6.14 21.59
C LEU A 567 9.32 5.34 20.35
N ILE A 568 10.55 4.86 20.28
CA ILE A 568 11.01 3.92 19.24
C ILE A 568 10.30 2.58 19.48
N LYS A 569 9.29 2.30 18.66
CA LYS A 569 8.45 1.10 18.73
C LYS A 569 9.14 -0.13 18.16
N ALA A 570 9.94 0.06 17.11
CA ALA A 570 10.68 -1.03 16.47
C ALA A 570 11.86 -0.48 15.64
N SER A 571 12.82 -1.35 15.33
CA SER A 571 14.01 -1.01 14.53
C SER A 571 14.32 -2.15 13.56
N LYS A 572 14.90 -1.83 12.40
CA LYS A 572 15.44 -2.82 11.49
C LYS A 572 16.65 -2.29 10.72
N SER A 573 17.67 -3.14 10.58
CA SER A 573 18.88 -2.87 9.81
C SER A 573 18.75 -3.36 8.38
N TRP A 574 19.38 -2.64 7.46
CA TRP A 574 19.46 -2.95 6.03
C TRP A 574 20.89 -2.77 5.55
N ILE A 575 21.20 -3.37 4.40
CA ILE A 575 22.45 -3.17 3.68
C ILE A 575 22.08 -3.09 2.20
N GLU A 576 22.41 -2.01 1.49
CA GLU A 576 22.21 -1.89 0.03
C GLU A 576 23.55 -1.64 -0.68
N PRO A 577 23.74 -2.07 -1.94
CA PRO A 577 24.92 -1.68 -2.70
C PRO A 577 24.81 -0.22 -3.16
N THR A 578 25.85 0.57 -2.92
CA THR A 578 25.94 2.02 -3.27
C THR A 578 26.01 2.32 -4.77
N PHE A 579 25.87 1.30 -5.62
CA PHE A 579 26.15 1.36 -7.06
C PHE A 579 27.50 2.00 -7.41
N THR A 580 28.47 1.85 -6.50
CA THR A 580 29.84 2.40 -6.57
C THR A 580 30.81 1.28 -6.22
N ILE A 581 32.05 1.34 -6.71
CA ILE A 581 33.05 0.28 -6.53
C ILE A 581 34.26 0.82 -5.77
N THR A 582 34.70 0.08 -4.75
CA THR A 582 35.92 0.35 -4.01
C THR A 582 37.08 -0.41 -4.66
N CYS A 583 38.12 0.31 -5.07
CA CYS A 583 39.35 -0.25 -5.59
C CYS A 583 40.43 -0.32 -4.50
N VAL A 584 41.05 -1.49 -4.31
CA VAL A 584 42.13 -1.70 -3.33
C VAL A 584 43.39 -2.18 -4.05
N GLN A 585 44.49 -1.44 -3.94
CA GLN A 585 45.81 -1.92 -4.38
C GLN A 585 46.39 -2.85 -3.31
N ILE A 586 46.90 -4.02 -3.73
CA ILE A 586 47.55 -5.01 -2.86
C ILE A 586 49.03 -5.08 -3.20
N GLU A 587 49.88 -5.03 -2.17
CA GLU A 587 51.32 -5.23 -2.31
C GLU A 587 51.66 -6.72 -2.42
N GLN A 588 52.50 -7.04 -3.40
CA GLN A 588 52.84 -8.43 -3.75
C GLN A 588 53.64 -9.16 -2.65
N ASP A 589 54.26 -8.42 -1.71
CA ASP A 589 55.19 -8.93 -0.70
C ASP A 589 54.52 -9.51 0.58
N THR A 590 53.17 -9.57 0.67
CA THR A 590 52.46 -10.09 1.88
C THR A 590 51.71 -11.42 1.70
N ARG A 591 51.83 -12.07 0.55
CA ARG A 591 51.43 -13.48 0.36
C ARG A 591 52.63 -14.36 0.00
N GLU A 592 53.60 -14.47 0.91
CA GLU A 592 54.32 -15.74 1.07
C GLU A 592 53.33 -16.81 1.57
N ILE A 593 52.53 -17.35 0.64
CA ILE A 593 52.04 -18.71 0.81
C ILE A 593 53.29 -19.57 0.73
N LYS A 594 53.76 -20.09 1.86
CA LYS A 594 54.83 -21.09 1.89
C LYS A 594 54.31 -22.40 1.27
N THR A 595 54.35 -22.49 -0.05
CA THR A 595 54.01 -23.68 -0.85
C THR A 595 55.03 -24.82 -0.70
N ASP A 596 55.92 -24.76 0.30
CA ASP A 596 56.88 -25.81 0.65
C ASP A 596 56.26 -26.97 1.45
N LEU A 597 54.94 -26.98 1.62
CA LEU A 597 54.21 -28.19 2.01
C LEU A 597 54.17 -29.16 0.83
N LYS A 598 55.23 -29.98 0.72
CA LYS A 598 55.21 -31.19 -0.12
C LYS A 598 53.95 -32.00 0.18
N PRO A 599 53.21 -32.49 -0.83
CA PRO A 599 51.98 -33.24 -0.62
C PRO A 599 52.28 -34.49 0.21
N ARG A 600 51.81 -34.50 1.45
CA ARG A 600 51.96 -35.62 2.36
C ARG A 600 50.78 -36.55 2.15
N GLU A 601 50.94 -37.54 1.26
CA GLU A 601 49.92 -38.58 1.09
C GLU A 601 49.65 -39.28 2.43
N LEU A 602 48.51 -38.96 3.05
CA LEU A 602 47.94 -39.75 4.13
C LEU A 602 47.39 -41.04 3.52
N LYS A 603 48.28 -42.04 3.38
CA LYS A 603 47.90 -43.40 3.00
C LYS A 603 47.23 -44.11 4.16
N ASP A 604 45.97 -43.75 4.39
CA ASP A 604 45.00 -44.73 4.89
C ASP A 604 43.70 -44.70 4.07
N THR A 605 43.17 -45.88 3.83
CA THR A 605 42.30 -46.15 2.68
C THR A 605 40.83 -45.82 2.93
N LYS A 606 40.40 -44.57 2.68
CA LYS A 606 39.01 -44.24 2.29
C LYS A 606 38.69 -42.83 1.77
N VAL A 607 39.57 -41.84 1.93
CA VAL A 607 39.37 -40.46 1.44
C VAL A 607 40.68 -39.88 0.91
N GLN A 608 40.64 -39.16 -0.20
CA GLN A 608 41.75 -38.29 -0.63
C GLN A 608 41.43 -36.83 -0.28
N CYS A 609 42.28 -36.22 0.53
CA CYS A 609 42.22 -34.81 0.89
C CYS A 609 43.55 -34.12 0.53
N THR A 610 43.50 -32.86 0.14
CA THR A 610 44.67 -31.99 -0.06
C THR A 610 44.50 -30.71 0.75
N VAL A 611 45.55 -30.30 1.47
CA VAL A 611 45.58 -28.98 2.12
C VAL A 611 45.83 -27.94 1.03
N VAL A 612 44.87 -27.04 0.84
CA VAL A 612 44.88 -26.01 -0.22
C VAL A 612 45.17 -24.60 0.32
N GLY A 613 45.22 -24.43 1.64
CA GLY A 613 45.62 -23.18 2.27
C GLY A 613 45.80 -23.27 3.78
N GLU A 614 46.39 -22.23 4.36
CA GLU A 614 46.50 -22.03 5.80
C GLU A 614 46.12 -20.58 6.12
N ILE A 615 45.32 -20.36 7.16
CA ILE A 615 44.89 -19.05 7.65
C ILE A 615 45.25 -18.95 9.13
N LEU A 616 45.88 -17.84 9.52
CA LEU A 616 46.17 -17.52 10.92
C LEU A 616 45.11 -16.53 11.43
N LEU A 617 44.45 -16.88 12.53
CA LEU A 617 43.44 -16.09 13.23
C LEU A 617 43.67 -16.24 14.74
N ASP A 618 43.92 -15.14 15.44
CA ASP A 618 44.13 -15.05 16.90
C ASP A 618 45.03 -16.17 17.46
N GLU A 619 46.27 -16.21 16.97
CA GLU A 619 47.33 -17.18 17.31
C GLU A 619 47.01 -18.65 16.99
N LYS A 620 45.86 -18.95 16.36
CA LYS A 620 45.46 -20.29 15.93
C LYS A 620 45.64 -20.45 14.42
N LYS A 621 46.16 -21.61 14.03
CA LYS A 621 46.28 -22.04 12.63
C LYS A 621 45.02 -22.78 12.20
N LEU A 622 44.37 -22.32 11.14
CA LEU A 622 43.25 -22.97 10.47
C LEU A 622 43.72 -23.49 9.10
N LEU A 623 43.58 -24.79 8.87
CA LEU A 623 43.94 -25.42 7.60
C LEU A 623 42.71 -25.48 6.68
N LEU A 624 42.86 -25.00 5.45
CA LEU A 624 41.85 -25.14 4.40
C LEU A 624 42.11 -26.46 3.66
N VAL A 625 41.15 -27.37 3.68
CA VAL A 625 41.29 -28.74 3.14
C VAL A 625 40.25 -28.99 2.07
N GLU A 626 40.71 -29.36 0.87
CA GLU A 626 39.87 -29.80 -0.24
C GLU A 626 39.77 -31.33 -0.26
N VAL A 627 38.54 -31.86 -0.38
CA VAL A 627 38.27 -33.31 -0.40
C VAL A 627 38.07 -33.73 -1.86
N ILE A 628 39.05 -34.45 -2.42
CA ILE A 628 39.16 -34.72 -3.85
C ILE A 628 38.28 -35.89 -4.30
N SER A 629 38.08 -36.92 -3.47
CA SER A 629 37.08 -37.96 -3.74
C SER A 629 36.58 -38.70 -2.50
N HIS A 630 35.32 -39.11 -2.55
CA HIS A 630 34.69 -40.01 -1.58
C HIS A 630 33.91 -41.12 -2.32
N LYS A 631 34.05 -42.37 -1.86
CA LYS A 631 33.51 -43.57 -2.54
C LYS A 631 32.25 -44.15 -1.88
N ASN A 632 31.58 -43.42 -1.00
CA ASN A 632 30.46 -43.92 -0.20
C ASN A 632 29.18 -43.08 -0.46
N SER A 633 28.09 -43.73 -0.87
CA SER A 633 26.97 -43.07 -1.57
C SER A 633 25.81 -42.61 -0.69
N GLN A 634 26.03 -42.39 0.62
CA GLN A 634 24.95 -42.06 1.58
C GLN A 634 25.25 -40.90 2.55
N LYS A 635 26.40 -40.21 2.44
CA LYS A 635 26.69 -38.98 3.19
C LYS A 635 27.29 -37.94 2.26
N SER A 636 27.03 -36.65 2.53
CA SER A 636 27.77 -35.59 1.85
C SER A 636 29.26 -35.62 2.26
N PRO A 637 30.18 -35.13 1.40
CA PRO A 637 31.60 -35.04 1.75
C PRO A 637 31.86 -34.27 3.05
N THR A 638 31.08 -33.21 3.28
CA THR A 638 31.15 -32.37 4.48
C THR A 638 30.80 -33.14 5.76
N GLU A 639 29.71 -33.91 5.76
CA GLU A 639 29.31 -34.71 6.93
C GLU A 639 30.32 -35.82 7.25
N PHE A 640 30.90 -36.46 6.22
CA PHE A 640 31.93 -37.47 6.44
C PHE A 640 33.22 -36.86 6.99
N PHE A 641 33.62 -35.68 6.51
CA PHE A 641 34.79 -34.96 7.02
C PHE A 641 34.62 -34.55 8.49
N ILE A 642 33.45 -34.05 8.87
CA ILE A 642 33.12 -33.71 10.27
C ILE A 642 33.17 -34.98 11.16
N ASP A 643 32.57 -36.10 10.73
CA ASP A 643 32.64 -37.38 11.44
C ASP A 643 34.09 -37.90 11.63
N TYR A 644 34.96 -37.65 10.64
CA TYR A 644 36.36 -38.09 10.66
C TYR A 644 37.22 -37.22 11.58
N VAL A 645 37.13 -35.89 11.47
CA VAL A 645 37.84 -34.93 12.36
C VAL A 645 37.45 -35.12 13.82
N ASN A 646 36.17 -35.41 14.10
CA ASN A 646 35.69 -35.69 15.45
C ASN A 646 36.17 -37.05 16.03
N LYS A 647 36.64 -37.98 15.18
CA LYS A 647 37.16 -39.28 15.62
C LYS A 647 38.66 -39.30 15.89
N ASP A 648 39.44 -38.47 15.20
CA ASP A 648 40.90 -38.47 15.27
C ASP A 648 41.47 -37.10 15.67
N VAL A 649 40.90 -36.57 16.76
CA VAL A 649 41.13 -35.21 17.29
C VAL A 649 42.62 -34.95 17.61
N ASP A 650 43.40 -35.98 17.96
CA ASP A 650 44.82 -35.83 18.30
C ASP A 650 45.73 -35.71 17.06
N LEU A 651 45.25 -36.09 15.87
CA LEU A 651 45.99 -35.89 14.61
C LEU A 651 45.93 -34.43 14.13
N PHE A 652 44.84 -33.71 14.44
CA PHE A 652 44.63 -32.30 14.07
C PHE A 652 45.04 -31.28 15.15
N LYS A 653 45.48 -31.75 16.33
CA LYS A 653 46.04 -30.91 17.40
C LYS A 653 47.57 -30.72 17.33
N ARG A 654 48.25 -31.36 16.37
CA ARG A 654 49.69 -31.25 16.13
C ARG A 654 49.98 -30.60 14.78
#